data_AF-A0A2E5JQH3-F1
#
_entry.id   AF-A0A2E5JQH3-F1
#
_cell.length_a   1.000
_cell.length_b   1.000
_cell.length_c   1.000
_cell.angle_alpha   90.00
_cell.angle_beta   90.00
_cell.angle_gamma   90.00
#
_symmetry.space_group_name_H-M   'P 1'
#
loop_
_entity.id
_entity.type
_entity.pdbx_description
1 polymer ?
#
loop_
_entity_poly.entity_id
_entity_poly.type
_entity_poly.pdbx_seq_one_letter_code
_entity_poly.pdbx_strand_id
1 'polypeptide(L)'
;MKIRFTQFISVILHISILAVVFSQSSNGGFEVFMYFTDDEVPFGPNPSHVTIFGSNDNLDGWVHTNGNTLRFSDKNCPDISGPITLTSGSKIHWGACNPEDFTDSLGVSIIDTIPKISYGLQMPQFVDLIKNNASLIIQNEIMIDRKDMSDTLIMTEIKFVESGGFYSTQWWYLIPPVKSPLESFAFYYDSTSNGQSVQKMSLRLVTFDVDSEKWIDAYDYINSYNQTLALIVNNFDIDGNNVSKSIKNFRKGDKVFIESLTSNKILSFVMGSDIIETPSENMMLVDSVNYSFSSVSGFFDNELIKLYQKNNEGELNPEIPFNAFQFFHNHGDNESHQCQVDGFHHFDYRYWLCSDKYDSDSCIETNTGKSFVVSPPTYHPYSGPEVIYIKGGQVSVNGVVKGQYTIVTDDSIQYKRHDNSSLFDQVWGNIWLTDDVVYADSGPNGAVVHPDSGGTNNILRLIAGGNIIIANTKENGAHNSQYGRDININGALMAVHGGFLTQYWQNSVSDSRCPDCSLPNKNGNWEFSLGDGRGGFRNQASSSIIEPVYTGSNDLRGKIHLWGSIAQKKRGYVKRSRPGPYNSSSGIGYDKNYHYDHNFLKKTGSVIIESDRIVQVDFEWMSLKGETPFELNFVPEGNYRISLSSPGYLTFDDTVSIEWGKQKKVFASLKKKQTIKDRVGYFALRRNLWGLFSGALLTYGSYLKISANIQYDEYLSVGMYAGDLHNAIDRKDNMNKYAFGLGAVCMLPAVYYGSKTNELNNLLTNKEPKK
;
A
#
# COMPACT_ATOMS: atom_id res chain seq x y z
N MET A 1 -13.66 -12.55 -18.90
CA MET A 1 -12.46 -12.02 -19.60
C MET A 1 -12.10 -12.96 -20.75
N LYS A 2 -12.35 -12.60 -22.02
CA LYS A 2 -11.89 -13.36 -23.19
C LYS A 2 -10.92 -12.49 -23.97
N ILE A 3 -9.63 -12.60 -23.68
CA ILE A 3 -8.58 -11.98 -24.49
C ILE A 3 -7.99 -13.10 -25.36
N ARG A 4 -8.42 -13.18 -26.63
CA ARG A 4 -7.83 -14.08 -27.61
C ARG A 4 -6.58 -13.42 -28.20
N PHE A 5 -5.40 -13.93 -27.85
CA PHE A 5 -4.17 -13.57 -28.56
C PHE A 5 -4.04 -14.44 -29.81
N THR A 6 -4.50 -13.95 -30.95
CA THR A 6 -4.15 -14.55 -32.25
C THR A 6 -2.66 -14.34 -32.51
N GLN A 7 -1.95 -15.44 -32.81
CA GLN A 7 -0.53 -15.45 -33.19
C GLN A 7 -0.23 -14.41 -34.28
N PHE A 8 0.44 -13.31 -33.92
CA PHE A 8 1.12 -12.42 -34.86
C PHE A 8 2.55 -12.18 -34.38
N ILE A 9 3.48 -12.15 -35.35
CA ILE A 9 4.93 -12.32 -35.18
C ILE A 9 5.64 -11.06 -34.64
N SER A 10 6.64 -11.32 -33.78
CA SER A 10 7.88 -10.57 -33.49
C SER A 10 7.85 -9.28 -32.67
N VAL A 11 8.53 -9.36 -31.51
CA VAL A 11 9.30 -8.37 -30.72
C VAL A 11 8.65 -7.00 -30.39
N ILE A 12 7.99 -6.31 -31.33
CA ILE A 12 7.23 -5.06 -31.06
C ILE A 12 5.97 -5.34 -30.22
N LEU A 13 5.51 -6.59 -30.17
CA LEU A 13 4.41 -7.07 -29.32
C LEU A 13 4.76 -7.07 -27.80
N HIS A 14 6.05 -7.14 -27.43
CA HIS A 14 6.49 -7.29 -26.03
C HIS A 14 6.19 -6.05 -25.17
N ILE A 15 6.40 -4.85 -25.73
CA ILE A 15 6.09 -3.59 -25.05
C ILE A 15 4.57 -3.36 -25.01
N SER A 16 3.85 -3.90 -26.01
CA SER A 16 2.42 -3.69 -26.21
C SER A 16 1.55 -4.49 -25.22
N ILE A 17 1.90 -5.74 -24.90
CA ILE A 17 1.08 -6.59 -24.01
C ILE A 17 1.18 -6.13 -22.55
N LEU A 18 2.39 -5.92 -22.01
CA LEU A 18 2.54 -5.43 -20.64
C LEU A 18 1.93 -4.03 -20.48
N ALA A 19 2.16 -3.13 -21.44
CA ALA A 19 1.56 -1.79 -21.39
C ALA A 19 0.03 -1.85 -21.41
N VAL A 20 -0.57 -2.71 -22.24
CA VAL A 20 -2.03 -2.89 -22.26
C VAL A 20 -2.55 -3.49 -20.96
N VAL A 21 -1.89 -4.52 -20.41
CA VAL A 21 -2.31 -5.15 -19.15
C VAL A 21 -2.26 -4.16 -17.99
N PHE A 22 -1.13 -3.49 -17.78
CA PHE A 22 -1.02 -2.49 -16.71
C PHE A 22 -1.88 -1.24 -16.97
N SER A 23 -2.11 -0.86 -18.23
CA SER A 23 -3.01 0.26 -18.55
C SER A 23 -4.46 0.03 -18.07
N GLN A 24 -4.86 -1.23 -17.85
CA GLN A 24 -6.18 -1.59 -17.35
C GLN A 24 -6.33 -1.37 -15.83
N SER A 25 -5.26 -1.26 -15.05
CA SER A 25 -5.38 -0.82 -13.65
C SER A 25 -5.65 0.68 -13.60
N SER A 26 -6.54 1.10 -12.69
CA SER A 26 -6.81 2.52 -12.40
C SER A 26 -5.53 3.34 -12.21
N ASN A 27 -4.48 2.74 -11.62
CA ASN A 27 -3.21 3.38 -11.31
C ASN A 27 -2.00 2.82 -12.08
N GLY A 28 -2.21 1.99 -13.11
CA GLY A 28 -1.08 1.37 -13.81
C GLY A 28 -0.35 0.28 -13.03
N GLY A 29 -0.97 -0.25 -11.97
CA GLY A 29 -0.34 -1.15 -10.99
C GLY A 29 -0.72 -2.63 -11.14
N PHE A 30 -0.22 -3.45 -10.22
CA PHE A 30 -0.39 -4.92 -10.14
C PHE A 30 -1.84 -5.39 -9.90
N GLU A 31 -2.74 -4.47 -9.55
CA GLU A 31 -4.11 -4.74 -9.12
C GLU A 31 -4.97 -5.40 -10.20
N VAL A 32 -4.45 -5.59 -11.41
CA VAL A 32 -5.07 -6.32 -12.53
C VAL A 32 -5.13 -7.82 -12.27
N PHE A 33 -4.18 -8.34 -11.48
CA PHE A 33 -4.13 -9.76 -11.15
C PHE A 33 -4.91 -10.02 -9.87
N MET A 34 -5.68 -11.11 -9.85
CA MET A 34 -6.15 -11.65 -8.58
C MET A 34 -4.99 -12.18 -7.76
N TYR A 35 -4.08 -12.88 -8.41
CA TYR A 35 -2.91 -13.48 -7.80
C TYR A 35 -1.72 -13.27 -8.73
N PHE A 36 -0.71 -12.58 -8.25
CA PHE A 36 0.57 -12.40 -8.92
C PHE A 36 1.69 -12.80 -7.97
N THR A 37 2.60 -13.67 -8.43
CA THR A 37 3.85 -13.96 -7.70
C THR A 37 5.07 -13.85 -8.61
N ASP A 38 6.14 -13.21 -8.13
CA ASP A 38 7.41 -13.17 -8.87
C ASP A 38 8.11 -14.53 -8.89
N ASP A 39 7.89 -15.34 -7.85
CA ASP A 39 8.36 -16.72 -7.78
C ASP A 39 7.36 -17.61 -7.00
N GLU A 40 7.20 -18.85 -7.44
CA GLU A 40 6.36 -19.87 -6.78
C GLU A 40 7.12 -20.62 -5.67
N VAL A 41 8.39 -20.27 -5.45
CA VAL A 41 9.17 -20.77 -4.31
C VAL A 41 8.40 -20.55 -3.01
N PRO A 42 8.22 -21.61 -2.21
CA PRO A 42 7.50 -21.52 -0.96
C PRO A 42 8.13 -20.53 0.03
N PHE A 43 7.28 -19.73 0.69
CA PHE A 43 7.72 -18.63 1.54
C PHE A 43 7.11 -18.68 2.95
N GLY A 44 7.91 -18.24 3.92
CA GLY A 44 7.61 -18.21 5.34
C GLY A 44 8.34 -19.30 6.13
N PRO A 45 8.38 -19.21 7.47
CA PRO A 45 9.35 -19.91 8.31
C PRO A 45 9.31 -21.42 8.12
N ASN A 46 10.50 -22.03 8.01
CA ASN A 46 10.68 -23.45 7.67
C ASN A 46 9.81 -23.89 6.49
N PRO A 47 10.00 -23.30 5.29
CA PRO A 47 9.16 -23.60 4.14
C PRO A 47 9.35 -25.05 3.69
N SER A 48 8.25 -25.69 3.26
CA SER A 48 8.36 -26.98 2.56
C SER A 48 9.07 -26.80 1.22
N HIS A 49 9.46 -27.88 0.55
CA HIS A 49 10.11 -27.82 -0.75
C HIS A 49 9.18 -27.39 -1.90
N VAL A 50 7.86 -27.49 -1.73
CA VAL A 50 6.92 -27.32 -2.86
C VAL A 50 5.59 -26.69 -2.42
N THR A 51 5.12 -25.70 -3.18
CA THR A 51 3.78 -25.12 -3.07
C THR A 51 2.82 -25.83 -4.01
N ILE A 52 1.59 -26.07 -3.57
CA ILE A 52 0.57 -26.75 -4.37
C ILE A 52 -0.76 -26.00 -4.29
N PHE A 53 -1.48 -25.94 -5.40
CA PHE A 53 -2.90 -25.62 -5.41
C PHE A 53 -3.71 -26.91 -5.22
N GLY A 54 -4.60 -26.94 -4.23
CA GLY A 54 -5.39 -28.12 -3.86
C GLY A 54 -6.90 -27.86 -3.92
N SER A 55 -7.70 -28.90 -3.66
CA SER A 55 -9.16 -28.86 -3.86
C SER A 55 -9.96 -27.89 -3.02
N ASN A 56 -9.38 -27.36 -1.96
CA ASN A 56 -10.04 -26.37 -1.12
C ASN A 56 -9.65 -24.93 -1.52
N ASP A 57 -8.79 -24.78 -2.53
CA ASP A 57 -8.45 -23.48 -3.07
C ASP A 57 -9.46 -23.11 -4.16
N ASN A 58 -10.16 -22.00 -3.94
CA ASN A 58 -11.03 -21.35 -4.92
C ASN A 58 -10.43 -19.99 -5.28
N LEU A 59 -10.10 -19.76 -6.55
CA LEU A 59 -9.57 -18.50 -7.07
C LEU A 59 -10.38 -18.05 -8.29
N ASP A 60 -11.00 -16.87 -8.21
CA ASP A 60 -11.68 -16.19 -9.31
C ASP A 60 -10.91 -14.92 -9.70
N GLY A 61 -10.48 -14.85 -10.96
CA GLY A 61 -9.77 -13.72 -11.56
C GLY A 61 -8.45 -14.12 -12.21
N TRP A 62 -7.66 -13.12 -12.62
CA TRP A 62 -6.42 -13.38 -13.35
C TRP A 62 -5.31 -13.87 -12.42
N VAL A 63 -4.86 -15.11 -12.62
CA VAL A 63 -3.70 -15.70 -11.94
C VAL A 63 -2.45 -15.58 -12.82
N HIS A 64 -1.37 -15.02 -12.28
CA HIS A 64 -0.08 -14.93 -12.95
C HIS A 64 1.07 -15.39 -12.06
N THR A 65 2.03 -16.09 -12.67
CA THR A 65 3.31 -16.39 -12.02
C THR A 65 4.50 -16.16 -12.96
N ASN A 66 5.51 -15.48 -12.43
CA ASN A 66 6.85 -15.42 -13.01
C ASN A 66 7.71 -16.63 -12.63
N GLY A 67 7.23 -17.48 -11.72
CA GLY A 67 7.93 -18.67 -11.25
C GLY A 67 8.15 -19.71 -12.36
N ASN A 68 9.21 -20.48 -12.22
CA ASN A 68 9.57 -21.52 -13.20
C ASN A 68 8.59 -22.71 -13.21
N THR A 69 7.77 -22.86 -12.18
CA THR A 69 6.85 -23.99 -12.02
C THR A 69 5.53 -23.58 -11.38
N LEU A 70 4.41 -24.02 -11.95
CA LEU A 70 3.09 -24.01 -11.32
C LEU A 70 2.68 -25.45 -11.00
N ARG A 71 2.22 -25.73 -9.77
CA ARG A 71 1.93 -27.10 -9.33
C ARG A 71 0.53 -27.25 -8.74
N PHE A 72 -0.18 -28.26 -9.23
CA PHE A 72 -1.45 -28.74 -8.70
C PHE A 72 -1.25 -30.00 -7.84
N SER A 73 -2.20 -30.27 -6.96
CA SER A 73 -2.15 -31.41 -6.04
C SER A 73 -2.30 -32.75 -6.77
N ASP A 74 -1.61 -33.77 -6.26
CA ASP A 74 -1.70 -35.15 -6.74
C ASP A 74 -3.00 -35.87 -6.30
N LYS A 75 -3.87 -35.19 -5.54
CA LYS A 75 -5.12 -35.77 -5.03
C LYS A 75 -6.34 -35.27 -5.79
N ASN A 76 -6.56 -33.96 -5.77
CA ASN A 76 -7.74 -33.30 -6.33
C ASN A 76 -7.36 -31.88 -6.81
N CYS A 77 -8.18 -31.28 -7.68
CA CYS A 77 -7.91 -30.00 -8.33
C CYS A 77 -8.53 -28.79 -7.64
N PRO A 78 -7.86 -27.63 -7.69
CA PRO A 78 -8.46 -26.36 -7.24
C PRO A 78 -9.60 -25.95 -8.17
N ASP A 79 -10.47 -25.07 -7.68
CA ASP A 79 -11.41 -24.33 -8.51
C ASP A 79 -10.76 -23.01 -8.92
N ILE A 80 -10.45 -22.85 -10.21
CA ILE A 80 -9.86 -21.63 -10.76
C ILE A 80 -10.72 -21.15 -11.92
N SER A 81 -11.26 -19.93 -11.77
CA SER A 81 -12.00 -19.25 -12.82
C SER A 81 -11.25 -18.00 -13.25
N GLY A 82 -11.21 -17.75 -14.56
CA GLY A 82 -10.43 -16.65 -15.15
C GLY A 82 -9.11 -17.10 -15.81
N PRO A 83 -8.38 -16.17 -16.43
CA PRO A 83 -7.16 -16.49 -17.15
C PRO A 83 -6.01 -16.84 -16.20
N ILE A 84 -5.21 -17.82 -16.61
CA ILE A 84 -3.95 -18.20 -15.96
C ILE A 84 -2.82 -17.88 -16.93
N THR A 85 -1.80 -17.16 -16.45
CA THR A 85 -0.63 -16.85 -17.28
C THR A 85 0.66 -17.20 -16.58
N LEU A 86 1.61 -17.75 -17.32
CA LEU A 86 2.95 -18.06 -16.83
C LEU A 86 4.01 -17.31 -17.62
N THR A 87 5.18 -17.10 -17.02
CA THR A 87 6.35 -16.68 -17.81
C THR A 87 6.73 -17.75 -18.84
N SER A 88 7.16 -17.29 -20.02
CA SER A 88 7.64 -18.18 -21.09
C SER A 88 8.74 -19.11 -20.58
N GLY A 89 8.55 -20.43 -20.77
CA GLY A 89 9.47 -21.47 -20.30
C GLY A 89 9.12 -22.11 -18.95
N SER A 90 8.11 -21.59 -18.24
CA SER A 90 7.60 -22.20 -17.03
C SER A 90 6.93 -23.55 -17.29
N LYS A 91 7.02 -24.47 -16.32
CA LYS A 91 6.44 -25.82 -16.39
C LYS A 91 5.19 -25.92 -15.52
N ILE A 92 4.20 -26.69 -15.97
CA ILE A 92 3.01 -27.02 -15.17
C ILE A 92 3.13 -28.47 -14.72
N HIS A 93 2.97 -28.69 -13.42
CA HIS A 93 2.82 -30.02 -12.84
C HIS A 93 1.36 -30.24 -12.50
N TRP A 94 0.70 -31.06 -13.32
CA TRP A 94 -0.74 -31.27 -13.30
C TRP A 94 -1.26 -32.08 -12.11
N GLY A 95 -0.43 -32.94 -11.50
CA GLY A 95 -0.88 -33.79 -10.40
C GLY A 95 -2.09 -34.65 -10.83
N ALA A 96 -3.19 -34.56 -10.08
CA ALA A 96 -4.46 -35.23 -10.40
C ALA A 96 -5.35 -34.46 -11.41
N CYS A 97 -4.89 -33.31 -11.90
CA CYS A 97 -5.69 -32.43 -12.76
C CYS A 97 -5.55 -32.73 -14.23
N ASN A 98 -6.66 -32.61 -14.96
CA ASN A 98 -6.65 -32.76 -16.39
C ASN A 98 -6.52 -31.36 -17.04
N PRO A 99 -5.62 -31.20 -18.02
CA PRO A 99 -5.51 -29.93 -18.76
C PRO A 99 -6.82 -29.47 -19.41
N GLU A 100 -7.70 -30.42 -19.77
CA GLU A 100 -9.02 -30.15 -20.38
C GLU A 100 -9.97 -29.41 -19.43
N ASP A 101 -9.81 -29.59 -18.11
CA ASP A 101 -10.60 -28.88 -17.09
C ASP A 101 -10.27 -27.38 -17.05
N PHE A 102 -9.15 -26.97 -17.66
CA PHE A 102 -8.68 -25.58 -17.74
C PHE A 102 -8.97 -25.01 -19.13
N THR A 103 -10.22 -25.15 -19.57
CA THR A 103 -10.70 -24.56 -20.81
C THR A 103 -11.92 -23.68 -20.56
N ASP A 104 -12.10 -22.67 -21.41
CA ASP A 104 -13.25 -21.77 -21.34
C ASP A 104 -14.52 -22.43 -21.95
N SER A 105 -15.64 -21.70 -21.91
CA SER A 105 -16.90 -22.09 -22.57
C SER A 105 -16.81 -22.50 -24.05
N LEU A 106 -15.70 -22.20 -24.73
CA LEU A 106 -15.45 -22.51 -26.14
C LEU A 106 -14.41 -23.63 -26.30
N GLY A 107 -13.99 -24.29 -25.21
CA GLY A 107 -12.96 -25.33 -25.21
C GLY A 107 -11.54 -24.80 -25.43
N VAL A 108 -11.31 -23.49 -25.28
CA VAL A 108 -9.98 -22.89 -25.43
C VAL A 108 -9.30 -22.85 -24.07
N SER A 109 -8.03 -23.25 -24.01
CA SER A 109 -7.22 -23.18 -22.79
C SER A 109 -7.32 -21.79 -22.14
N ILE A 110 -7.65 -21.75 -20.85
CA ILE A 110 -7.54 -20.51 -20.04
C ILE A 110 -6.10 -20.23 -19.61
N ILE A 111 -5.18 -21.16 -19.87
CA ILE A 111 -3.76 -21.04 -19.58
C ILE A 111 -3.00 -20.55 -20.81
N ASP A 112 -2.20 -19.49 -20.63
CA ASP A 112 -1.31 -18.94 -21.65
C ASP A 112 0.08 -18.58 -21.06
N THR A 113 1.04 -18.25 -21.92
CA THR A 113 2.37 -17.78 -21.53
C THR A 113 2.63 -16.36 -22.01
N ILE A 114 3.20 -15.53 -21.14
CA ILE A 114 3.61 -14.16 -21.46
C ILE A 114 5.09 -13.93 -21.10
N PRO A 115 5.71 -12.81 -21.52
CA PRO A 115 7.05 -12.44 -21.05
C PRO A 115 7.08 -12.18 -19.53
N LYS A 116 8.25 -12.38 -18.91
CA LYS A 116 8.46 -12.12 -17.49
C LYS A 116 8.12 -10.68 -17.12
N ILE A 117 7.33 -10.50 -16.05
CA ILE A 117 7.02 -9.19 -15.48
C ILE A 117 8.17 -8.75 -14.57
N SER A 118 8.67 -7.51 -14.71
CA SER A 118 9.86 -7.05 -13.97
C SER A 118 9.55 -6.59 -12.55
N TYR A 119 9.36 -7.53 -11.62
CA TYR A 119 8.98 -7.25 -10.24
C TYR A 119 10.04 -6.48 -9.43
N GLY A 120 11.26 -7.03 -9.33
CA GLY A 120 12.28 -6.58 -8.37
C GLY A 120 12.87 -5.18 -8.60
N LEU A 121 12.70 -4.59 -9.79
CA LEU A 121 13.16 -3.23 -10.10
C LEU A 121 12.02 -2.22 -10.06
N GLN A 122 10.83 -2.60 -10.52
CA GLN A 122 9.71 -1.67 -10.68
C GLN A 122 8.95 -1.47 -9.36
N MET A 123 8.78 -2.52 -8.56
CA MET A 123 7.96 -2.44 -7.34
C MET A 123 8.59 -1.57 -6.25
N PRO A 124 9.89 -1.69 -5.91
CA PRO A 124 10.49 -0.78 -4.93
C PRO A 124 10.40 0.70 -5.34
N GLN A 125 10.66 1.01 -6.62
CA GLN A 125 10.55 2.39 -7.14
C GLN A 125 9.12 2.93 -7.08
N PHE A 126 8.13 2.10 -7.39
CA PHE A 126 6.71 2.43 -7.27
C PHE A 126 6.31 2.70 -5.81
N VAL A 127 6.79 1.87 -4.88
CA VAL A 127 6.51 2.02 -3.44
C VAL A 127 7.16 3.29 -2.89
N ASP A 128 8.38 3.62 -3.30
CA ASP A 128 9.05 4.87 -2.94
C ASP A 128 8.27 6.09 -3.43
N LEU A 129 7.71 6.03 -4.65
CA LEU A 129 6.83 7.09 -5.15
C LEU A 129 5.58 7.25 -4.28
N ILE A 130 4.96 6.16 -3.82
CA ILE A 130 3.79 6.21 -2.93
C ILE A 130 4.17 6.84 -1.58
N LYS A 131 5.27 6.39 -0.95
CA LYS A 131 5.75 6.95 0.32
C LYS A 131 6.05 8.46 0.20
N ASN A 132 6.66 8.89 -0.89
CA ASN A 132 6.97 10.30 -1.14
C ASN A 132 5.73 11.18 -1.37
N ASN A 133 4.59 10.58 -1.76
CA ASN A 133 3.32 11.27 -1.94
C ASN A 133 2.33 10.99 -0.80
N ALA A 134 2.82 10.51 0.35
CA ALA A 134 1.98 10.25 1.52
C ALA A 134 1.31 11.55 2.01
N SER A 135 0.00 11.52 2.18
CA SER A 135 -0.78 12.63 2.74
C SER A 135 -0.78 12.63 4.26
N LEU A 136 -0.57 11.47 4.88
CA LEU A 136 -0.38 11.31 6.32
C LEU A 136 0.83 10.42 6.59
N ILE A 137 1.71 10.89 7.48
CA ILE A 137 2.87 10.13 7.94
C ILE A 137 2.72 9.90 9.45
N ILE A 138 2.63 8.63 9.86
CA ILE A 138 2.63 8.22 11.26
C ILE A 138 4.07 7.81 11.62
N GLN A 139 4.67 8.52 12.58
CA GLN A 139 6.07 8.33 12.97
C GLN A 139 6.19 7.29 14.09
N ASN A 140 6.76 6.13 13.76
CA ASN A 140 7.08 5.07 14.71
C ASN A 140 8.59 5.00 15.01
N GLU A 141 9.43 5.72 14.25
CA GLU A 141 10.88 5.77 14.44
C GLU A 141 11.34 6.66 15.62
N ILE A 142 10.40 7.37 16.28
CA ILE A 142 10.71 8.38 17.31
C ILE A 142 11.53 7.86 18.51
N MET A 143 11.62 6.53 18.66
CA MET A 143 12.30 5.84 19.77
C MET A 143 13.41 4.87 19.31
N ILE A 144 13.90 5.04 18.07
CA ILE A 144 14.96 4.24 17.43
C ILE A 144 16.25 5.09 17.31
N ASP A 145 17.40 4.42 17.18
CA ASP A 145 18.74 5.01 17.07
C ASP A 145 19.16 5.92 18.23
N ARG A 146 18.66 5.62 19.43
CA ARG A 146 18.98 6.39 20.63
C ARG A 146 20.42 6.11 21.06
N LYS A 147 21.21 7.17 21.31
CA LYS A 147 22.64 7.03 21.67
C LYS A 147 22.76 6.35 23.04
N ASP A 148 23.64 5.35 23.12
CA ASP A 148 23.92 4.56 24.33
C ASP A 148 22.72 3.82 24.95
N MET A 149 21.66 3.57 24.17
CA MET A 149 20.46 2.86 24.61
C MET A 149 20.05 1.75 23.65
N SER A 150 19.20 0.85 24.16
CA SER A 150 18.43 -0.06 23.32
C SER A 150 17.24 0.69 22.72
N ASP A 151 16.84 0.33 21.52
CA ASP A 151 15.76 1.02 20.81
C ASP A 151 14.41 0.47 21.23
N THR A 152 13.38 1.33 21.27
CA THR A 152 12.00 0.92 21.55
C THR A 152 11.21 1.06 20.26
N LEU A 153 10.83 -0.05 19.64
CA LEU A 153 10.00 0.00 18.43
C LEU A 153 8.55 0.36 18.80
N ILE A 154 7.84 0.93 17.83
CA ILE A 154 6.43 1.28 17.93
C ILE A 154 5.63 0.52 16.86
N MET A 155 4.51 -0.05 17.29
CA MET A 155 3.50 -0.66 16.43
C MET A 155 2.28 0.25 16.35
N THR A 156 1.72 0.40 15.16
CA THR A 156 0.48 1.17 14.93
C THR A 156 -0.70 0.22 14.68
N GLU A 157 -1.87 0.52 15.21
CA GLU A 157 -3.15 -0.01 14.72
C GLU A 157 -3.88 1.06 13.93
N ILE A 158 -4.37 0.67 12.75
CA ILE A 158 -5.37 1.40 11.97
C ILE A 158 -6.67 0.62 12.06
N LYS A 159 -7.66 1.19 12.74
CA LYS A 159 -9.01 0.65 12.84
C LYS A 159 -9.98 1.52 12.05
N PHE A 160 -10.43 1.02 10.91
CA PHE A 160 -11.42 1.72 10.09
C PHE A 160 -12.81 1.68 10.72
N VAL A 161 -13.60 2.74 10.50
CA VAL A 161 -14.93 2.87 11.09
C VAL A 161 -16.00 3.14 10.03
N GLU A 162 -17.18 2.56 10.24
CA GLU A 162 -18.32 2.60 9.31
C GLU A 162 -18.83 4.02 9.01
N SER A 163 -18.67 4.95 9.96
CA SER A 163 -19.01 6.36 9.75
C SER A 163 -18.13 7.02 8.68
N GLY A 164 -16.91 6.50 8.45
CA GLY A 164 -15.86 7.08 7.62
C GLY A 164 -14.63 7.44 8.46
N GLY A 165 -13.44 7.37 7.87
CA GLY A 165 -12.17 7.60 8.56
C GLY A 165 -11.66 6.37 9.31
N PHE A 166 -10.68 6.58 10.18
CA PHE A 166 -10.07 5.53 10.99
C PHE A 166 -9.53 6.07 12.32
N TYR A 167 -9.34 5.17 13.29
CA TYR A 167 -8.56 5.46 14.49
C TYR A 167 -7.13 4.95 14.32
N SER A 168 -6.16 5.74 14.75
CA SER A 168 -4.78 5.29 14.94
C SER A 168 -4.46 5.14 16.43
N THR A 169 -3.93 3.99 16.84
CA THR A 169 -3.41 3.76 18.20
C THR A 169 -1.96 3.28 18.08
N GLN A 170 -1.07 3.74 18.95
CA GLN A 170 0.34 3.32 18.94
C GLN A 170 0.72 2.65 20.25
N TRP A 171 1.45 1.53 20.17
CA TRP A 171 1.97 0.80 21.32
C TRP A 171 3.45 0.51 21.21
N TRP A 172 4.09 0.28 22.36
CA TRP A 172 5.42 -0.32 22.39
C TRP A 172 5.42 -1.73 21.80
N TYR A 173 6.43 -1.98 20.99
CA TYR A 173 6.64 -3.21 20.25
C TYR A 173 8.06 -3.74 20.54
N LEU A 174 8.33 -4.12 21.79
CA LEU A 174 9.67 -4.58 22.15
C LEU A 174 9.85 -6.04 21.75
N ILE A 175 10.90 -6.33 20.99
CA ILE A 175 11.29 -7.71 20.65
C ILE A 175 12.23 -8.23 21.75
N PRO A 176 11.85 -9.28 22.49
CA PRO A 176 12.71 -9.93 23.45
C PRO A 176 13.90 -10.60 22.77
N PRO A 177 15.05 -10.72 23.46
CA PRO A 177 15.15 -10.65 24.91
C PRO A 177 15.25 -9.21 25.45
N VAL A 178 14.56 -8.95 26.54
CA VAL A 178 14.63 -7.68 27.28
C VAL A 178 15.23 -7.94 28.66
N LYS A 179 16.37 -7.32 28.96
CA LYS A 179 16.98 -7.42 30.29
C LYS A 179 16.21 -6.60 31.32
N SER A 180 16.21 -7.05 32.57
CA SER A 180 15.75 -6.21 33.68
C SER A 180 16.63 -4.98 33.80
N PRO A 181 16.08 -3.76 33.99
CA PRO A 181 16.83 -2.74 34.71
C PRO A 181 17.16 -3.32 36.09
N LEU A 182 18.38 -3.11 36.61
CA LEU A 182 18.78 -3.67 37.91
C LEU A 182 17.77 -3.27 39.00
N GLU A 183 17.42 -1.98 39.05
CA GLU A 183 16.31 -1.40 39.80
C GLU A 183 15.86 -0.10 39.11
N SER A 184 14.58 0.28 39.23
CA SER A 184 14.07 1.55 38.69
C SER A 184 13.04 2.20 39.58
N PHE A 185 13.08 3.53 39.67
CA PHE A 185 12.23 4.33 40.57
C PHE A 185 11.64 5.52 39.82
N ALA A 186 10.39 5.89 40.12
CA ALA A 186 9.74 7.03 39.50
C ALA A 186 9.68 8.23 40.45
N PHE A 187 9.91 9.42 39.91
CA PHE A 187 9.96 10.70 40.63
C PHE A 187 9.33 11.81 39.79
N TYR A 188 8.97 12.92 40.44
CA TYR A 188 8.76 14.20 39.75
C TYR A 188 10.11 14.90 39.53
N TYR A 189 10.28 15.57 38.39
CA TYR A 189 11.42 16.45 38.20
C TYR A 189 11.16 17.80 38.88
N ASP A 190 12.03 18.19 39.80
CA ASP A 190 11.93 19.45 40.54
C ASP A 190 12.88 20.48 39.94
N SER A 191 12.38 21.31 39.04
CA SER A 191 13.21 22.34 38.39
C SER A 191 13.24 23.66 39.17
N THR A 192 12.34 23.82 40.15
CA THR A 192 12.01 25.10 40.78
C THR A 192 12.60 25.30 42.16
N SER A 193 12.91 24.23 42.90
CA SER A 193 13.58 24.33 44.20
C SER A 193 14.92 25.08 44.10
N ASN A 194 15.41 25.63 45.20
CA ASN A 194 16.73 26.25 45.27
C ASN A 194 17.45 25.74 46.51
N GLY A 195 18.70 25.28 46.38
CA GLY A 195 19.46 24.67 47.46
C GLY A 195 19.64 23.15 47.31
N GLN A 196 20.11 22.51 48.39
CA GLN A 196 20.51 21.08 48.40
C GLN A 196 19.36 20.12 48.69
N SER A 197 18.12 20.54 48.49
CA SER A 197 16.94 19.73 48.76
C SER A 197 16.00 19.71 47.57
N VAL A 198 15.20 18.67 47.47
CA VAL A 198 14.15 18.54 46.46
C VAL A 198 12.79 18.39 47.13
N GLN A 199 11.73 18.69 46.38
CA GLN A 199 10.37 18.39 46.81
C GLN A 199 10.20 16.90 47.14
N LYS A 200 9.21 16.57 47.97
CA LYS A 200 8.90 15.18 48.30
C LYS A 200 8.61 14.41 47.01
N MET A 201 9.03 13.15 46.92
CA MET A 201 8.81 12.30 45.74
C MET A 201 9.45 12.84 44.45
N SER A 202 10.46 13.71 44.57
CA SER A 202 11.09 14.37 43.43
C SER A 202 12.59 14.11 43.36
N LEU A 203 13.18 14.42 42.22
CA LEU A 203 14.62 14.50 42.04
C LEU A 203 14.99 15.71 41.17
N ARG A 204 16.26 16.10 41.22
CA ARG A 204 16.78 17.23 40.44
C ARG A 204 18.25 17.06 40.08
N LEU A 205 18.59 17.45 38.85
CA LEU A 205 19.98 17.65 38.44
C LEU A 205 20.41 19.08 38.79
N VAL A 206 21.49 19.21 39.53
CA VAL A 206 21.91 20.50 40.08
C VAL A 206 23.31 20.90 39.61
N THR A 207 23.48 22.20 39.43
CA THR A 207 24.78 22.86 39.32
C THR A 207 24.91 23.91 40.42
N PHE A 208 26.08 24.52 40.56
CA PHE A 208 26.35 25.54 41.57
C PHE A 208 26.51 26.90 40.93
N ASP A 209 25.61 27.82 41.26
CA ASP A 209 25.71 29.22 40.85
C ASP A 209 26.56 29.98 41.88
N VAL A 210 27.70 30.48 41.39
CA VAL A 210 28.71 31.16 42.20
C VAL A 210 28.24 32.55 42.64
N ASP A 211 27.40 33.21 41.84
CA ASP A 211 26.94 34.58 42.12
C ASP A 211 25.83 34.60 43.17
N SER A 212 24.96 33.59 43.14
CA SER A 212 23.87 33.45 44.12
C SER A 212 24.21 32.54 45.31
N GLU A 213 25.41 31.92 45.31
CA GLU A 213 25.88 30.93 46.28
C GLU A 213 24.87 29.78 46.51
N LYS A 214 24.17 29.37 45.45
CA LYS A 214 23.06 28.41 45.52
C LYS A 214 23.20 27.27 44.53
N TRP A 215 22.63 26.14 44.92
CA TRP A 215 22.37 25.04 44.00
C TRP A 215 21.11 25.36 43.20
N ILE A 216 21.27 25.41 41.89
CA ILE A 216 20.22 25.70 40.91
C ILE A 216 20.08 24.54 39.95
N ASP A 217 19.07 24.60 39.08
CA ASP A 217 18.85 23.59 38.06
C ASP A 217 20.04 23.55 37.12
N ALA A 218 20.50 22.34 36.78
CA ALA A 218 21.65 22.18 35.90
C ALA A 218 21.34 22.50 34.43
N TYR A 219 20.06 22.67 34.05
CA TYR A 219 19.70 22.98 32.68
C TYR A 219 19.98 24.45 32.32
N ASP A 220 20.73 24.66 31.24
CA ASP A 220 20.84 25.95 30.58
C ASP A 220 20.71 25.83 29.05
N TYR A 221 20.30 26.91 28.38
CA TYR A 221 20.02 26.89 26.94
C TYR A 221 21.28 26.75 26.05
N ILE A 222 22.47 27.00 26.60
CA ILE A 222 23.77 26.94 25.91
C ILE A 222 24.39 25.55 26.09
N ASN A 223 24.47 25.04 27.32
CA ASN A 223 25.19 23.81 27.66
C ASN A 223 24.26 22.64 28.02
N SER A 224 22.95 22.82 27.94
CA SER A 224 21.96 21.82 28.37
C SER A 224 22.27 21.37 29.80
N TYR A 225 22.59 20.09 30.01
CA TYR A 225 22.94 19.54 31.33
C TYR A 225 24.45 19.30 31.51
N ASN A 226 25.30 19.78 30.61
CA ASN A 226 26.75 19.49 30.65
C ASN A 226 27.45 20.07 31.89
N GLN A 227 26.83 21.02 32.58
CA GLN A 227 27.36 21.60 33.82
C GLN A 227 26.80 20.95 35.09
N THR A 228 26.11 19.80 34.97
CA THR A 228 25.59 19.09 36.13
C THR A 228 26.74 18.64 37.04
N LEU A 229 26.62 18.95 38.32
CA LEU A 229 27.56 18.51 39.36
C LEU A 229 27.01 17.30 40.13
N ALA A 230 25.70 17.27 40.35
CA ALA A 230 25.07 16.19 41.09
C ALA A 230 23.61 15.97 40.71
N LEU A 231 23.12 14.78 41.04
CA LEU A 231 21.71 14.45 41.12
C LEU A 231 21.29 14.37 42.59
N ILE A 232 20.25 15.10 42.99
CA ILE A 232 19.63 15.00 44.31
C ILE A 232 18.33 14.23 44.16
N VAL A 233 18.13 13.19 44.96
CA VAL A 233 16.99 12.28 44.87
C VAL A 233 16.33 12.13 46.23
N ASN A 234 15.01 12.31 46.31
CA ASN A 234 14.26 12.06 47.54
C ASN A 234 14.31 10.57 47.94
N ASN A 235 14.29 10.26 49.24
CA ASN A 235 14.26 8.89 49.74
C ASN A 235 12.97 8.14 49.41
N PHE A 236 11.90 8.85 49.04
CA PHE A 236 10.62 8.26 48.66
C PHE A 236 10.34 8.48 47.17
N ASP A 237 9.89 7.44 46.49
CA ASP A 237 9.38 7.52 45.11
C ASP A 237 7.93 8.05 45.07
N ILE A 238 7.36 8.21 43.88
CA ILE A 238 5.96 8.67 43.69
C ILE A 238 4.93 7.75 44.35
N ASP A 239 5.25 6.47 44.52
CA ASP A 239 4.38 5.47 45.14
C ASP A 239 4.47 5.52 46.68
N GLY A 240 5.39 6.32 47.22
CA GLY A 240 5.62 6.47 48.65
C GLY A 240 6.49 5.38 49.26
N ASN A 241 7.16 4.57 48.44
CA ASN A 241 8.11 3.56 48.89
C ASN A 241 9.44 4.21 49.25
N ASN A 242 10.08 3.74 50.33
CA ASN A 242 11.42 4.20 50.67
C ASN A 242 12.46 3.44 49.82
N VAL A 243 13.06 4.14 48.86
CA VAL A 243 14.00 3.60 47.87
C VAL A 243 15.47 3.84 48.22
N SER A 244 15.77 4.46 49.38
CA SER A 244 17.14 4.79 49.80
C SER A 244 18.11 3.60 49.81
N LYS A 245 17.66 2.43 50.28
CA LYS A 245 18.49 1.21 50.33
C LYS A 245 18.88 0.69 48.95
N SER A 246 17.94 0.78 48.01
CA SER A 246 18.11 0.33 46.64
C SER A 246 19.01 1.30 45.87
N ILE A 247 18.74 2.60 45.99
CA ILE A 247 19.61 3.65 45.45
C ILE A 247 21.06 3.48 45.94
N LYS A 248 21.29 3.17 47.23
CA LYS A 248 22.62 2.93 47.82
C LYS A 248 23.45 1.83 47.15
N ASN A 249 22.81 0.93 46.39
CA ASN A 249 23.54 -0.11 45.66
C ASN A 249 24.34 0.46 44.48
N PHE A 250 24.04 1.67 44.04
CA PHE A 250 24.75 2.32 42.94
C PHE A 250 26.15 2.73 43.43
N ARG A 251 27.15 2.46 42.60
CA ARG A 251 28.58 2.62 42.87
C ARG A 251 29.22 3.61 41.92
N LYS A 252 30.36 4.14 42.34
CA LYS A 252 31.26 4.87 41.44
C LYS A 252 31.50 4.07 40.14
N GLY A 253 31.34 4.73 39.00
CA GLY A 253 31.51 4.15 37.67
C GLY A 253 30.21 3.62 37.05
N ASP A 254 29.12 3.52 37.81
CA ASP A 254 27.83 3.10 37.27
C ASP A 254 27.25 4.14 36.32
N LYS A 255 26.63 3.66 35.24
CA LYS A 255 25.87 4.50 34.32
C LYS A 255 24.41 4.55 34.75
N VAL A 256 23.96 5.75 35.09
CA VAL A 256 22.62 6.05 35.61
C VAL A 256 21.84 6.82 34.54
N PHE A 257 20.55 6.53 34.45
CA PHE A 257 19.64 7.12 33.47
C PHE A 257 18.45 7.80 34.17
N ILE A 258 18.06 8.96 33.64
CA ILE A 258 16.84 9.69 33.98
C ILE A 258 16.04 9.83 32.68
N GLU A 259 14.89 9.17 32.61
CA GLU A 259 14.03 9.13 31.41
C GLU A 259 12.68 9.77 31.71
N SER A 260 12.22 10.68 30.85
CA SER A 260 10.85 11.19 30.95
C SER A 260 9.83 10.10 30.64
N LEU A 261 8.75 10.07 31.41
CA LEU A 261 7.57 9.24 31.14
C LEU A 261 6.56 9.92 30.21
N THR A 262 6.79 11.19 29.89
CA THR A 262 5.84 12.04 29.15
C THR A 262 6.43 12.65 27.87
N SER A 263 7.74 12.50 27.66
CA SER A 263 8.45 13.00 26.48
C SER A 263 9.60 12.05 26.09
N ASN A 264 10.29 12.33 24.97
CA ASN A 264 11.47 11.57 24.55
C ASN A 264 12.78 12.04 25.21
N LYS A 265 12.72 12.86 26.27
CA LYS A 265 13.90 13.36 26.99
C LYS A 265 14.53 12.24 27.80
N ILE A 266 15.84 12.06 27.61
CA ILE A 266 16.63 11.20 28.46
C ILE A 266 18.00 11.81 28.74
N LEU A 267 18.41 11.66 29.99
CA LEU A 267 19.73 12.01 30.46
C LEU A 267 20.41 10.77 31.01
N SER A 268 21.68 10.58 30.66
CA SER A 268 22.53 9.58 31.29
C SER A 268 23.77 10.23 31.86
N PHE A 269 24.28 9.67 32.95
CA PHE A 269 25.56 10.09 33.50
C PHE A 269 26.32 8.94 34.14
N VAL A 270 27.62 9.12 34.29
CA VAL A 270 28.49 8.21 35.06
C VAL A 270 28.64 8.76 36.48
N MET A 271 28.44 7.89 37.47
CA MET A 271 28.65 8.26 38.87
C MET A 271 30.13 8.51 39.18
N GLY A 272 30.45 9.73 39.61
CA GLY A 272 31.81 10.15 39.98
C GLY A 272 32.29 9.64 41.35
N SER A 273 31.35 9.30 42.23
CA SER A 273 31.61 8.75 43.56
C SER A 273 30.49 7.80 44.00
N ASP A 274 30.72 7.11 45.12
CA ASP A 274 29.62 6.48 45.86
C ASP A 274 28.66 7.54 46.42
N ILE A 275 27.44 7.12 46.75
CA ILE A 275 26.33 7.99 47.16
C ILE A 275 26.62 8.70 48.48
N ILE A 276 26.22 9.97 48.55
CA ILE A 276 26.22 10.78 49.77
C ILE A 276 24.79 10.79 50.33
N GLU A 277 24.61 10.27 51.54
CA GLU A 277 23.31 10.17 52.21
C GLU A 277 23.02 11.40 53.09
N THR A 278 21.78 11.86 53.04
CA THR A 278 21.20 12.83 54.00
C THR A 278 19.94 12.21 54.64
N PRO A 279 19.36 12.80 55.70
CA PRO A 279 18.19 12.23 56.36
C PRO A 279 16.98 12.01 55.44
N SER A 280 16.82 12.83 54.41
CA SER A 280 15.66 12.83 53.49
C SER A 280 16.01 12.54 52.03
N GLU A 281 17.27 12.69 51.62
CA GLU A 281 17.70 12.59 50.23
C GLU A 281 19.02 11.83 50.06
N ASN A 282 19.26 11.36 48.84
CA ASN A 282 20.54 10.85 48.36
C ASN A 282 21.10 11.79 47.31
N MET A 283 22.42 12.01 47.34
CA MET A 283 23.13 12.81 46.35
C MET A 283 24.12 11.92 45.58
N MET A 284 24.02 11.95 44.26
CA MET A 284 24.93 11.26 43.34
C MET A 284 25.82 12.30 42.66
N LEU A 285 27.14 12.22 42.86
CA LEU A 285 28.07 13.07 42.12
C LEU A 285 28.17 12.59 40.67
N VAL A 286 28.16 13.56 39.76
CA VAL A 286 28.12 13.33 38.32
C VAL A 286 29.51 13.60 37.74
N ASP A 287 30.07 12.65 36.99
CA ASP A 287 31.39 12.80 36.34
C ASP A 287 31.26 13.24 34.88
N SER A 288 30.53 12.43 34.09
CA SER A 288 30.22 12.76 32.70
C SER A 288 28.72 12.68 32.47
N VAL A 289 28.18 13.70 31.79
CA VAL A 289 26.77 13.76 31.38
C VAL A 289 26.68 13.56 29.88
N ASN A 290 25.73 12.74 29.46
CA ASN A 290 25.29 12.68 28.08
C ASN A 290 23.77 12.86 28.04
N TYR A 291 23.33 13.94 27.41
CA TYR A 291 21.92 14.29 27.26
C TYR A 291 21.51 14.18 25.80
N SER A 292 20.45 13.45 25.48
CA SER A 292 19.96 13.27 24.11
C SER A 292 18.49 13.66 23.98
N PHE A 293 18.16 14.44 22.93
CA PHE A 293 16.81 14.96 22.69
C PHE A 293 16.51 15.28 21.21
N SER A 294 15.24 15.60 20.92
CA SER A 294 14.75 16.15 19.65
C SER A 294 14.42 17.67 19.68
N SER A 295 14.23 18.26 20.88
CA SER A 295 13.98 19.70 21.07
C SER A 295 14.85 20.33 22.17
N VAL A 296 15.22 21.61 22.02
CA VAL A 296 16.17 22.36 22.89
C VAL A 296 15.54 22.75 24.25
N SER A 297 14.97 21.80 25.00
CA SER A 297 14.35 22.07 26.32
C SER A 297 14.74 21.02 27.37
N GLY A 298 15.01 21.46 28.61
CA GLY A 298 15.29 20.58 29.75
C GLY A 298 14.04 19.88 30.28
N PHE A 299 14.18 19.08 31.34
CA PHE A 299 13.03 18.52 32.05
C PHE A 299 12.20 19.64 32.69
N PHE A 300 10.88 19.56 32.58
CA PHE A 300 9.96 20.55 33.13
C PHE A 300 9.68 20.28 34.61
N ASP A 301 9.29 21.32 35.35
CA ASP A 301 8.80 21.15 36.72
C ASP A 301 7.60 20.19 36.77
N ASN A 302 7.62 19.26 37.71
CA ASN A 302 6.64 18.17 37.85
C ASN A 302 6.56 17.22 36.65
N GLU A 303 7.56 17.23 35.75
CA GLU A 303 7.66 16.21 34.71
C GLU A 303 7.89 14.84 35.36
N LEU A 304 7.05 13.87 35.02
CA LEU A 304 7.18 12.52 35.56
C LEU A 304 8.37 11.83 34.89
N ILE A 305 9.31 11.35 35.70
CA ILE A 305 10.58 10.80 35.24
C ILE A 305 10.92 9.49 35.97
N LYS A 306 11.79 8.70 35.35
CA LYS A 306 12.26 7.40 35.85
C LYS A 306 13.77 7.39 35.98
N LEU A 307 14.25 7.07 37.18
CA LEU A 307 15.66 6.86 37.52
C LEU A 307 15.97 5.37 37.49
N TYR A 308 17.01 4.94 36.76
CA TYR A 308 17.43 3.54 36.75
C TYR A 308 18.91 3.35 36.40
N GLN A 309 19.45 2.18 36.77
CA GLN A 309 20.80 1.72 36.43
C GLN A 309 20.74 0.60 35.38
N LYS A 310 21.63 0.65 34.38
CA LYS A 310 21.81 -0.44 33.41
C LYS A 310 23.19 -1.07 33.59
N ASN A 311 23.25 -2.37 33.91
CA ASN A 311 24.46 -3.17 33.74
C ASN A 311 24.29 -4.10 32.52
N ASN A 312 25.36 -4.32 31.75
CA ASN A 312 25.31 -5.12 30.53
C ASN A 312 25.25 -6.65 30.79
N GLU A 313 25.38 -7.10 32.04
CA GLU A 313 25.49 -8.52 32.42
C GLU A 313 24.27 -9.08 33.18
N GLY A 314 23.14 -8.36 33.24
CA GLY A 314 21.95 -8.78 33.99
C GLY A 314 21.15 -9.95 33.40
N GLU A 315 20.40 -10.64 34.27
CA GLU A 315 19.42 -11.67 33.89
C GLU A 315 18.27 -11.11 33.04
N LEU A 316 17.59 -11.98 32.30
CA LEU A 316 16.37 -11.63 31.57
C LEU A 316 15.28 -11.19 32.54
N ASN A 317 14.49 -10.19 32.16
CA ASN A 317 13.40 -9.73 33.00
C ASN A 317 12.35 -10.84 33.18
N PRO A 318 12.11 -11.32 34.42
CA PRO A 318 11.21 -12.44 34.69
C PRO A 318 9.72 -12.08 34.57
N GLU A 319 9.34 -10.80 34.57
CA GLU A 319 7.93 -10.39 34.43
C GLU A 319 7.49 -10.22 32.98
N ILE A 320 8.43 -10.26 32.03
CA ILE A 320 8.10 -10.26 30.62
C ILE A 320 7.78 -11.71 30.23
N PRO A 321 6.53 -12.03 29.85
CA PRO A 321 6.21 -13.37 29.42
C PRO A 321 6.98 -13.72 28.15
N PHE A 322 7.42 -14.97 28.04
CA PHE A 322 8.15 -15.49 26.88
C PHE A 322 9.48 -14.78 26.57
N ASN A 323 10.09 -14.04 27.50
CA ASN A 323 11.22 -13.13 27.24
C ASN A 323 12.54 -13.75 26.72
N ALA A 324 12.60 -15.06 26.48
CA ALA A 324 13.79 -15.71 25.99
C ALA A 324 13.91 -15.63 24.45
N PHE A 325 15.14 -15.57 23.96
CA PHE A 325 15.47 -15.34 22.55
C PHE A 325 14.75 -16.30 21.59
N GLN A 326 14.72 -17.59 21.94
CA GLN A 326 14.17 -18.66 21.10
C GLN A 326 12.66 -18.55 20.83
N PHE A 327 11.92 -17.74 21.58
CA PHE A 327 10.49 -17.55 21.36
C PHE A 327 10.17 -16.51 20.27
N PHE A 328 11.18 -15.79 19.77
CA PHE A 328 10.96 -14.69 18.82
C PHE A 328 11.94 -14.66 17.67
N HIS A 329 13.12 -15.24 17.86
CA HIS A 329 14.15 -15.28 16.84
C HIS A 329 14.27 -16.69 16.26
N ASN A 330 14.29 -16.76 14.94
CA ASN A 330 14.53 -17.98 14.17
C ASN A 330 15.88 -17.92 13.44
N HIS A 331 16.86 -17.29 14.05
CA HIS A 331 18.24 -17.20 13.57
C HIS A 331 19.21 -17.37 14.74
N GLY A 332 20.48 -17.62 14.46
CA GLY A 332 21.51 -17.69 15.50
C GLY A 332 21.71 -16.34 16.19
N ASP A 333 21.98 -16.37 17.50
CA ASP A 333 22.19 -15.17 18.32
C ASP A 333 23.40 -14.33 17.86
N ASN A 334 24.45 -15.02 17.36
CA ASN A 334 25.75 -14.41 17.02
C ASN A 334 26.03 -14.29 15.51
N GLU A 335 25.19 -14.84 14.64
CA GLU A 335 25.57 -15.12 13.24
C GLU A 335 24.79 -14.35 12.18
N SER A 336 23.67 -13.70 12.52
CA SER A 336 22.96 -12.83 11.58
C SER A 336 22.25 -11.69 12.28
N HIS A 337 22.69 -10.46 12.01
CA HIS A 337 22.10 -9.21 12.51
C HIS A 337 20.77 -8.84 11.81
N GLN A 338 20.08 -9.81 11.20
CA GLN A 338 18.88 -9.58 10.40
C GLN A 338 17.93 -10.78 10.49
N CYS A 339 16.73 -10.56 11.04
CA CYS A 339 15.63 -11.50 10.86
C CYS A 339 15.34 -11.68 9.36
N GLN A 340 15.25 -12.94 8.92
CA GLN A 340 14.93 -13.24 7.52
C GLN A 340 13.49 -12.81 7.20
N VAL A 341 13.25 -12.33 5.98
CA VAL A 341 11.90 -11.92 5.55
C VAL A 341 10.90 -13.09 5.57
N ASP A 342 11.39 -14.32 5.41
CA ASP A 342 10.66 -15.58 5.56
C ASP A 342 10.85 -16.22 6.95
N GLY A 343 11.33 -15.48 7.95
CA GLY A 343 11.48 -15.96 9.32
C GLY A 343 10.24 -15.84 10.19
N PHE A 344 10.39 -15.96 11.51
CA PHE A 344 9.30 -15.65 12.43
C PHE A 344 9.09 -14.15 12.53
N HIS A 345 7.82 -13.74 12.49
CA HIS A 345 7.42 -12.35 12.65
C HIS A 345 6.42 -12.23 13.80
N HIS A 346 6.37 -11.06 14.40
CA HIS A 346 5.58 -10.84 15.61
C HIS A 346 4.99 -9.42 15.58
N PHE A 347 3.88 -9.23 16.30
CA PHE A 347 3.24 -7.91 16.45
C PHE A 347 2.61 -7.69 17.84
N ASP A 348 2.54 -8.75 18.64
CA ASP A 348 1.61 -8.91 19.75
C ASP A 348 2.35 -9.20 21.06
N TYR A 349 3.24 -8.32 21.49
CA TYR A 349 4.10 -8.61 22.64
C TYR A 349 3.41 -8.42 23.98
N ARG A 350 2.70 -7.30 24.20
CA ARG A 350 2.19 -6.95 25.54
C ARG A 350 0.74 -6.46 25.60
N TYR A 351 0.24 -5.76 24.59
CA TYR A 351 -1.09 -5.16 24.66
C TYR A 351 -2.22 -6.20 24.78
N TRP A 352 -2.00 -7.45 24.37
CA TRP A 352 -2.99 -8.53 24.47
C TRP A 352 -3.20 -9.04 25.90
N LEU A 353 -2.32 -8.67 26.83
CA LEU A 353 -2.47 -8.93 28.27
C LEU A 353 -3.37 -7.87 28.94
N CYS A 354 -3.64 -6.77 28.25
CA CYS A 354 -4.47 -5.70 28.76
C CYS A 354 -5.95 -6.06 28.60
N SER A 355 -6.75 -5.77 29.63
CA SER A 355 -8.21 -5.95 29.55
C SER A 355 -8.82 -5.00 28.51
N ASP A 356 -8.30 -3.77 28.44
CA ASP A 356 -8.53 -2.84 27.34
C ASP A 356 -7.18 -2.36 26.80
N LYS A 357 -6.90 -2.65 25.52
CA LYS A 357 -5.65 -2.27 24.84
C LYS A 357 -5.60 -0.78 24.44
N TYR A 358 -6.73 -0.07 24.58
CA TYR A 358 -6.86 1.34 24.25
C TYR A 358 -6.73 2.26 25.46
N ASP A 359 -6.88 1.70 26.65
CA ASP A 359 -6.83 2.43 27.91
C ASP A 359 -5.39 2.49 28.41
N SER A 360 -4.85 3.70 28.49
CA SER A 360 -3.49 3.94 28.97
C SER A 360 -3.33 3.58 30.45
N ASP A 361 -4.40 3.68 31.23
CA ASP A 361 -4.36 3.57 32.69
C ASP A 361 -4.42 2.11 33.15
N SER A 362 -5.12 1.25 32.41
CA SER A 362 -5.16 -0.19 32.68
C SER A 362 -4.11 -0.99 31.93
N CYS A 363 -3.61 -0.50 30.79
CA CYS A 363 -2.60 -1.19 29.99
C CYS A 363 -1.18 -0.80 30.39
N ILE A 364 -0.83 -1.04 31.65
CA ILE A 364 0.47 -0.65 32.26
C ILE A 364 1.36 -1.86 32.58
N GLU A 365 2.67 -1.65 32.55
CA GLU A 365 3.65 -2.61 33.08
C GLU A 365 3.60 -2.59 34.61
N THR A 366 3.26 -3.73 35.22
CA THR A 366 3.07 -3.88 36.68
C THR A 366 4.23 -3.33 37.52
N ASN A 367 5.45 -3.40 36.99
CA ASN A 367 6.66 -3.01 37.71
C ASN A 367 7.09 -1.56 37.51
N THR A 368 6.67 -0.94 36.42
CA THR A 368 7.14 0.40 36.07
C THR A 368 6.02 1.42 36.04
N GLY A 369 4.76 0.97 36.13
CA GLY A 369 3.57 1.80 35.97
C GLY A 369 3.43 2.40 34.58
N LYS A 370 4.32 2.08 33.63
CA LYS A 370 4.32 2.69 32.30
C LYS A 370 3.25 2.05 31.44
N SER A 371 2.45 2.89 30.79
CA SER A 371 1.53 2.43 29.76
C SER A 371 2.30 1.87 28.57
N PHE A 372 1.82 0.74 28.04
CA PHE A 372 2.25 0.25 26.73
C PHE A 372 1.67 1.09 25.59
N VAL A 373 0.64 1.89 25.86
CA VAL A 373 0.00 2.80 24.92
C VAL A 373 0.83 4.07 24.82
N VAL A 374 1.49 4.26 23.67
CA VAL A 374 2.28 5.46 23.36
C VAL A 374 1.36 6.59 22.94
N SER A 375 0.39 6.28 22.07
CA SER A 375 -0.65 7.21 21.65
C SER A 375 -1.99 6.51 21.77
N PRO A 376 -2.92 7.03 22.58
CA PRO A 376 -4.28 6.50 22.64
C PRO A 376 -5.01 6.69 21.31
N PRO A 377 -6.20 6.09 21.13
CA PRO A 377 -6.96 6.17 19.89
C PRO A 377 -7.19 7.60 19.43
N THR A 378 -6.60 7.95 18.30
CA THR A 378 -6.77 9.26 17.65
C THR A 378 -7.58 9.08 16.38
N TYR A 379 -8.70 9.81 16.26
CA TYR A 379 -9.58 9.72 15.09
C TYR A 379 -9.08 10.61 13.94
N HIS A 380 -9.02 10.03 12.75
CA HIS A 380 -8.70 10.69 11.49
C HIS A 380 -9.92 10.65 10.57
N PRO A 381 -10.60 11.79 10.32
CA PRO A 381 -11.78 11.81 9.47
C PRO A 381 -11.42 11.66 7.99
N TYR A 382 -12.26 10.94 7.24
CA TYR A 382 -12.08 10.84 5.79
C TYR A 382 -12.38 12.18 5.10
N SER A 383 -11.38 12.72 4.40
CA SER A 383 -11.50 13.98 3.64
C SER A 383 -11.29 13.81 2.13
N GLY A 384 -10.87 12.63 1.68
CA GLY A 384 -10.57 12.30 0.29
C GLY A 384 -9.59 11.13 0.22
N PRO A 385 -9.23 10.65 -0.99
CA PRO A 385 -8.24 9.59 -1.15
C PRO A 385 -6.95 9.91 -0.41
N GLU A 386 -6.52 8.99 0.47
CA GLU A 386 -5.43 9.23 1.40
C GLU A 386 -4.35 8.14 1.29
N VAL A 387 -3.08 8.54 1.33
CA VAL A 387 -1.93 7.64 1.46
C VAL A 387 -1.37 7.81 2.87
N ILE A 388 -1.47 6.74 3.65
CA ILE A 388 -1.00 6.64 5.05
C ILE A 388 0.32 5.89 5.06
N TYR A 389 1.40 6.60 5.36
CA TYR A 389 2.72 6.02 5.50
C TYR A 389 3.05 5.77 6.96
N ILE A 390 3.26 4.49 7.29
CA ILE A 390 3.77 4.04 8.58
C ILE A 390 5.28 3.99 8.50
N LYS A 391 5.91 5.03 9.04
CA LYS A 391 7.36 5.20 9.00
C LYS A 391 7.98 4.63 10.25
N GLY A 392 9.00 3.80 10.12
CA GLY A 392 9.75 3.25 11.25
C GLY A 392 9.03 2.19 12.08
N GLY A 393 7.98 1.54 11.55
CA GLY A 393 7.27 0.51 12.30
C GLY A 393 6.35 -0.38 11.47
N GLN A 394 5.83 -1.41 12.14
CA GLN A 394 4.81 -2.31 11.61
C GLN A 394 3.41 -1.74 11.88
N VAL A 395 2.40 -2.25 11.16
CA VAL A 395 1.01 -1.82 11.33
C VAL A 395 0.04 -2.99 11.37
N SER A 396 -1.00 -2.85 12.19
CA SER A 396 -2.13 -3.76 12.28
C SER A 396 -3.37 -3.08 11.73
N VAL A 397 -4.19 -3.83 11.01
CA VAL A 397 -5.34 -3.30 10.27
C VAL A 397 -6.56 -4.18 10.55
N ASN A 398 -7.69 -3.51 10.79
CA ASN A 398 -9.04 -4.10 10.90
C ASN A 398 -10.12 -3.02 10.67
N GLY A 399 -11.38 -3.45 10.52
CA GLY A 399 -12.56 -2.60 10.57
C GLY A 399 -13.26 -2.38 9.23
N VAL A 400 -14.13 -1.37 9.19
CA VAL A 400 -15.02 -1.10 8.06
C VAL A 400 -14.53 0.10 7.27
N VAL A 401 -14.04 -0.13 6.06
CA VAL A 401 -13.45 0.86 5.17
C VAL A 401 -14.56 1.64 4.45
N LYS A 402 -14.60 2.94 4.68
CA LYS A 402 -15.43 3.88 3.92
C LYS A 402 -14.55 5.01 3.38
N GLY A 403 -14.39 5.03 2.06
CA GLY A 403 -13.45 5.88 1.34
C GLY A 403 -12.29 5.10 0.71
N GLN A 404 -11.30 5.85 0.22
CA GLN A 404 -10.13 5.31 -0.49
C GLN A 404 -8.86 5.53 0.33
N TYR A 405 -8.18 4.45 0.68
CA TYR A 405 -6.97 4.49 1.51
C TYR A 405 -5.87 3.61 0.92
N THR A 406 -4.63 4.08 1.04
CA THR A 406 -3.43 3.29 0.78
C THR A 406 -2.57 3.31 2.03
N ILE A 407 -2.33 2.15 2.63
CA ILE A 407 -1.39 2.00 3.75
C ILE A 407 -0.08 1.46 3.19
N VAL A 408 1.02 2.15 3.48
CA VAL A 408 2.37 1.74 3.07
C VAL A 408 3.31 1.74 4.28
N THR A 409 4.19 0.76 4.36
CA THR A 409 5.24 0.67 5.39
C THR A 409 6.62 0.82 4.78
N ASP A 410 7.64 1.00 5.62
CA ASP A 410 9.03 0.81 5.22
C ASP A 410 9.32 -0.64 4.82
N ASP A 411 10.42 -0.87 4.09
CA ASP A 411 10.93 -2.20 3.77
C ASP A 411 11.26 -2.95 5.06
N SER A 412 12.11 -2.33 5.88
CA SER A 412 12.56 -2.87 7.14
C SER A 412 13.04 -1.77 8.08
N ILE A 413 13.05 -2.06 9.37
CA ILE A 413 13.46 -1.18 10.45
C ILE A 413 14.59 -1.86 11.22
N GLN A 414 15.75 -1.24 11.27
CA GLN A 414 16.87 -1.68 12.09
C GLN A 414 16.70 -1.13 13.51
N TYR A 415 17.06 -1.91 14.53
CA TYR A 415 16.97 -1.51 15.92
C TYR A 415 18.08 -2.14 16.77
N LYS A 416 18.50 -1.43 17.82
CA LYS A 416 19.42 -1.96 18.85
C LYS A 416 18.66 -2.85 19.82
N ARG A 417 19.14 -4.08 20.00
CA ARG A 417 18.50 -5.07 20.88
C ARG A 417 18.40 -4.61 22.34
N HIS A 418 17.36 -5.08 23.02
CA HIS A 418 17.07 -4.72 24.42
C HIS A 418 18.00 -5.37 25.44
N ASP A 419 18.49 -6.56 25.15
CA ASP A 419 19.44 -7.30 25.98
C ASP A 419 20.89 -6.91 25.70
N ASN A 420 21.22 -6.42 24.51
CA ASN A 420 22.55 -5.93 24.17
C ASN A 420 22.49 -4.78 23.15
N SER A 421 22.68 -3.55 23.62
CA SER A 421 22.62 -2.35 22.76
C SER A 421 23.79 -2.21 21.78
N SER A 422 24.81 -3.08 21.86
CA SER A 422 25.88 -3.16 20.87
C SER A 422 25.51 -4.05 19.68
N LEU A 423 24.42 -4.82 19.78
CA LEU A 423 23.90 -5.65 18.70
C LEU A 423 22.71 -4.96 18.04
N PHE A 424 22.71 -5.02 16.71
CA PHE A 424 21.60 -4.59 15.88
C PHE A 424 20.85 -5.80 15.34
N ASP A 425 19.54 -5.67 15.25
CA ASP A 425 18.66 -6.60 14.56
C ASP A 425 17.69 -5.81 13.67
N GLN A 426 16.90 -6.50 12.87
CA GLN A 426 16.04 -5.92 11.85
C GLN A 426 14.65 -6.55 11.91
N VAL A 427 13.62 -5.71 11.89
CA VAL A 427 12.24 -6.12 11.67
C VAL A 427 11.79 -5.70 10.28
N TRP A 428 10.95 -6.50 9.65
CA TRP A 428 10.35 -6.12 8.37
C TRP A 428 9.14 -5.23 8.61
N GLY A 429 8.91 -4.25 7.72
CA GLY A 429 7.67 -3.47 7.73
C GLY A 429 6.52 -4.33 7.23
N ASN A 430 5.95 -5.11 8.15
CA ASN A 430 4.81 -5.97 7.86
C ASN A 430 3.49 -5.23 8.11
N ILE A 431 2.46 -5.66 7.39
CA ILE A 431 1.06 -5.32 7.66
C ILE A 431 0.37 -6.55 8.24
N TRP A 432 -0.25 -6.40 9.41
CA TRP A 432 -0.92 -7.46 10.14
C TRP A 432 -2.43 -7.31 10.04
N LEU A 433 -3.11 -8.31 9.49
CA LEU A 433 -4.57 -8.37 9.49
C LEU A 433 -5.03 -9.05 10.78
N THR A 434 -5.71 -8.29 11.64
CA THR A 434 -6.02 -8.71 13.02
C THR A 434 -7.47 -9.11 13.23
N ASP A 435 -8.32 -8.70 12.30
CA ASP A 435 -9.75 -9.03 12.19
C ASP A 435 -10.15 -8.69 10.75
N ASP A 436 -11.43 -8.85 10.42
CA ASP A 436 -12.01 -8.47 9.14
C ASP A 436 -11.65 -7.04 8.73
N VAL A 437 -11.37 -6.85 7.44
CA VAL A 437 -11.21 -5.55 6.80
C VAL A 437 -12.12 -5.52 5.58
N VAL A 438 -13.28 -4.86 5.70
CA VAL A 438 -14.34 -4.93 4.68
C VAL A 438 -14.81 -3.54 4.27
N TYR A 439 -15.27 -3.39 3.04
CA TYR A 439 -15.88 -2.14 2.59
C TYR A 439 -17.25 -1.94 3.24
N ALA A 440 -17.62 -0.69 3.50
CA ALA A 440 -18.88 -0.34 4.16
C ALA A 440 -20.15 -0.76 3.39
N ASP A 441 -20.02 -0.99 2.08
CA ASP A 441 -21.10 -1.44 1.20
C ASP A 441 -20.97 -2.92 0.79
N SER A 442 -20.02 -3.66 1.36
CA SER A 442 -19.88 -5.09 1.11
C SER A 442 -21.03 -5.91 1.69
N GLY A 443 -21.35 -7.02 1.02
CA GLY A 443 -22.30 -8.01 1.53
C GLY A 443 -21.76 -8.75 2.76
N PRO A 444 -22.59 -9.58 3.42
CA PRO A 444 -22.26 -10.24 4.69
C PRO A 444 -20.99 -11.11 4.70
N ASN A 445 -20.57 -11.63 3.54
CA ASN A 445 -19.34 -12.44 3.39
C ASN A 445 -18.18 -11.64 2.77
N GLY A 446 -18.18 -10.31 2.96
CA GLY A 446 -17.23 -9.39 2.36
C GLY A 446 -17.40 -9.20 0.84
N ALA A 447 -18.48 -9.68 0.23
CA ALA A 447 -18.66 -9.58 -1.21
C ALA A 447 -18.77 -8.10 -1.66
N VAL A 448 -17.82 -7.66 -2.48
CA VAL A 448 -17.79 -6.27 -2.97
C VAL A 448 -18.91 -6.04 -3.98
N VAL A 449 -19.42 -4.80 -4.01
CA VAL A 449 -20.37 -4.39 -5.04
C VAL A 449 -19.64 -4.40 -6.39
N HIS A 450 -20.02 -5.35 -7.25
CA HIS A 450 -19.42 -5.45 -8.57
C HIS A 450 -19.62 -4.15 -9.35
N PRO A 451 -18.65 -3.78 -10.19
CA PRO A 451 -18.82 -2.69 -11.13
C PRO A 451 -20.18 -2.80 -11.86
N ASP A 452 -20.53 -3.92 -12.50
CA ASP A 452 -21.78 -4.00 -13.29
C ASP A 452 -23.08 -3.70 -12.51
N SER A 453 -23.03 -3.70 -11.16
CA SER A 453 -24.10 -3.33 -10.23
C SER A 453 -23.97 -1.92 -9.64
N GLY A 454 -23.15 -1.05 -10.21
CA GLY A 454 -22.88 0.32 -9.75
C GLY A 454 -21.48 0.54 -9.18
N GLY A 455 -20.76 -0.54 -8.86
CA GLY A 455 -19.42 -0.50 -8.25
C GLY A 455 -19.40 0.05 -6.82
N THR A 456 -18.21 0.04 -6.22
CA THR A 456 -17.96 0.66 -4.91
C THR A 456 -17.09 1.91 -5.04
N ASN A 457 -17.28 2.86 -4.12
CA ASN A 457 -16.36 4.00 -3.95
C ASN A 457 -15.28 3.73 -2.90
N ASN A 458 -15.35 2.58 -2.23
CA ASN A 458 -14.44 2.19 -1.17
C ASN A 458 -13.29 1.40 -1.78
N ILE A 459 -12.04 1.81 -1.53
CA ILE A 459 -10.86 1.13 -2.07
C ILE A 459 -9.78 1.10 -0.99
N LEU A 460 -9.32 -0.10 -0.65
CA LEU A 460 -8.17 -0.27 0.24
C LEU A 460 -6.97 -0.85 -0.52
N ARG A 461 -5.81 -0.26 -0.30
CA ARG A 461 -4.51 -0.77 -0.76
C ARG A 461 -3.60 -0.97 0.44
N LEU A 462 -3.07 -2.18 0.59
CA LEU A 462 -2.10 -2.53 1.63
C LEU A 462 -0.78 -2.87 0.95
N ILE A 463 0.25 -2.06 1.21
CA ILE A 463 1.57 -2.20 0.59
C ILE A 463 2.60 -2.39 1.71
N ALA A 464 2.91 -3.66 1.99
CA ALA A 464 3.90 -4.02 2.99
C ALA A 464 5.28 -4.09 2.35
N GLY A 465 6.26 -3.44 2.97
CA GLY A 465 7.67 -3.59 2.59
C GLY A 465 8.15 -5.03 2.79
N GLY A 466 7.74 -5.66 3.90
CA GLY A 466 7.94 -7.08 4.18
C GLY A 466 6.78 -7.95 3.71
N ASN A 467 5.97 -8.38 4.66
CA ASN A 467 4.88 -9.33 4.50
C ASN A 467 3.51 -8.73 4.83
N ILE A 468 2.48 -9.30 4.24
CA ILE A 468 1.10 -9.14 4.74
C ILE A 468 0.74 -10.43 5.46
N ILE A 469 0.45 -10.35 6.76
CA ILE A 469 0.30 -11.51 7.62
C ILE A 469 -1.08 -11.50 8.28
N ILE A 470 -1.85 -12.59 8.10
CA ILE A 470 -3.04 -12.82 8.90
C ILE A 470 -2.60 -13.28 10.30
N ALA A 471 -2.86 -12.44 11.29
CA ALA A 471 -2.53 -12.68 12.68
C ALA A 471 -3.36 -13.82 13.28
N ASN A 472 -2.80 -14.52 14.27
CA ASN A 472 -3.50 -15.57 15.03
C ASN A 472 -4.39 -15.03 16.16
N THR A 473 -5.37 -14.20 15.84
CA THR A 473 -6.30 -13.59 16.80
C THR A 473 -7.55 -14.47 17.03
N LYS A 474 -8.32 -14.18 18.08
CA LYS A 474 -9.59 -14.88 18.37
C LYS A 474 -10.55 -14.75 17.21
N GLU A 475 -10.66 -13.54 16.68
CA GLU A 475 -11.51 -13.12 15.58
C GLU A 475 -11.17 -13.92 14.31
N ASN A 476 -9.88 -14.04 14.01
CA ASN A 476 -9.36 -14.84 12.91
C ASN A 476 -9.33 -16.35 13.19
N GLY A 477 -10.20 -16.88 14.07
CA GLY A 477 -10.36 -18.32 14.25
C GLY A 477 -9.17 -19.06 14.88
N ALA A 478 -8.38 -18.39 15.72
CA ALA A 478 -7.36 -19.05 16.51
C ALA A 478 -7.90 -20.23 17.34
N HIS A 479 -7.00 -21.13 17.73
CA HIS A 479 -7.32 -22.37 18.45
C HIS A 479 -8.30 -23.24 17.67
N ASN A 480 -7.94 -23.59 16.43
CA ASN A 480 -8.74 -24.49 15.62
C ASN A 480 -10.22 -24.04 15.52
N SER A 481 -10.44 -22.74 15.27
CA SER A 481 -11.76 -22.12 15.19
C SER A 481 -12.61 -22.20 16.47
N GLN A 482 -11.98 -22.19 17.66
CA GLN A 482 -12.70 -22.22 18.94
C GLN A 482 -13.46 -20.92 19.24
N TYR A 483 -12.92 -19.76 18.81
CA TYR A 483 -13.46 -18.44 19.16
C TYR A 483 -14.20 -17.79 17.99
N GLY A 484 -13.47 -17.52 16.91
CA GLY A 484 -14.00 -17.08 15.63
C GLY A 484 -13.78 -18.15 14.56
N ARG A 485 -14.03 -17.77 13.32
CA ARG A 485 -13.71 -18.58 12.15
C ARG A 485 -13.69 -17.66 10.93
N ASP A 486 -12.84 -18.00 9.98
CA ASP A 486 -12.73 -17.31 8.70
C ASP A 486 -12.16 -15.88 8.86
N ILE A 487 -11.83 -15.22 7.76
CA ILE A 487 -11.49 -13.79 7.71
C ILE A 487 -11.95 -13.21 6.36
N ASN A 488 -12.62 -12.07 6.39
CA ASN A 488 -13.07 -11.32 5.24
C ASN A 488 -12.12 -10.14 4.96
N ILE A 489 -11.62 -10.07 3.72
CA ILE A 489 -10.65 -9.05 3.31
C ILE A 489 -11.13 -8.41 2.02
N ASN A 490 -11.28 -7.08 2.03
CA ASN A 490 -11.49 -6.25 0.85
C ASN A 490 -10.27 -5.36 0.64
N GLY A 491 -9.59 -5.51 -0.49
CA GLY A 491 -8.46 -4.65 -0.82
C GLY A 491 -7.41 -5.29 -1.74
N ALA A 492 -6.54 -4.43 -2.28
CA ALA A 492 -5.36 -4.83 -3.03
C ALA A 492 -4.18 -5.00 -2.08
N LEU A 493 -3.54 -6.16 -2.11
CA LEU A 493 -2.48 -6.58 -1.19
C LEU A 493 -1.15 -6.69 -1.95
N MET A 494 -0.13 -5.94 -1.54
CA MET A 494 1.23 -6.07 -2.06
C MET A 494 2.23 -6.37 -0.93
N ALA A 495 3.03 -7.43 -1.11
CA ALA A 495 4.20 -7.73 -0.27
C ALA A 495 5.49 -7.56 -1.09
N VAL A 496 6.17 -6.42 -0.92
CA VAL A 496 7.28 -5.98 -1.79
C VAL A 496 8.46 -6.96 -1.73
N HIS A 497 8.92 -7.32 -0.53
CA HIS A 497 10.03 -8.27 -0.36
C HIS A 497 9.59 -9.65 0.12
N GLY A 498 8.37 -9.79 0.62
CA GLY A 498 7.85 -11.02 1.22
C GLY A 498 6.67 -11.64 0.46
N GLY A 499 5.71 -12.16 1.23
CA GLY A 499 4.50 -12.78 0.72
C GLY A 499 3.25 -12.49 1.55
N PHE A 500 2.12 -13.00 1.07
CA PHE A 500 0.86 -13.04 1.82
C PHE A 500 0.74 -14.38 2.56
N LEU A 501 0.80 -14.35 3.89
CA LEU A 501 0.89 -15.57 4.71
C LEU A 501 0.05 -15.48 5.99
N THR A 502 -0.02 -16.58 6.72
CA THR A 502 -0.69 -16.68 8.02
C THR A 502 0.33 -16.90 9.13
N GLN A 503 0.08 -16.36 10.32
CA GLN A 503 0.88 -16.56 11.53
C GLN A 503 0.68 -17.98 12.10
N TYR A 504 1.18 -19.01 11.42
CA TYR A 504 1.02 -20.42 11.81
C TYR A 504 2.04 -20.88 12.87
N TRP A 505 3.08 -20.10 13.18
CA TRP A 505 4.04 -20.44 14.24
C TRP A 505 3.49 -20.20 15.65
N GLN A 506 2.47 -19.35 15.81
CA GLN A 506 1.66 -19.30 17.03
C GLN A 506 0.51 -20.33 16.98
N ASN A 507 0.77 -21.58 16.62
CA ASN A 507 -0.30 -22.59 16.55
C ASN A 507 -0.57 -23.24 17.92
N SER A 508 -1.75 -23.83 18.03
CA SER A 508 -2.20 -24.58 19.21
C SER A 508 -2.08 -26.11 19.03
N VAL A 509 -1.28 -26.61 18.08
CA VAL A 509 -1.15 -28.06 17.82
C VAL A 509 -0.30 -28.73 18.90
N SER A 510 -0.82 -29.83 19.45
CA SER A 510 -0.11 -30.72 20.37
C SER A 510 -0.58 -32.16 20.10
N ASP A 511 0.18 -32.91 19.29
CA ASP A 511 -0.11 -34.30 18.94
C ASP A 511 1.19 -35.09 18.78
N SER A 512 1.12 -36.40 19.03
CA SER A 512 2.18 -37.40 18.81
C SER A 512 2.87 -37.33 17.45
N ARG A 513 2.14 -36.91 16.40
CA ARG A 513 2.67 -36.75 15.03
C ARG A 513 3.47 -35.46 14.83
N CYS A 514 3.26 -34.48 15.69
CA CYS A 514 4.05 -33.26 15.73
C CYS A 514 4.13 -32.69 17.16
N PRO A 515 4.91 -33.33 18.05
CA PRO A 515 4.90 -33.03 19.47
C PRO A 515 5.48 -31.64 19.79
N ASP A 516 6.34 -31.12 18.92
CA ASP A 516 6.99 -29.81 19.08
C ASP A 516 6.55 -28.79 18.02
N CYS A 517 5.42 -29.01 17.33
CA CYS A 517 4.92 -28.08 16.30
C CYS A 517 4.56 -26.69 16.82
N SER A 518 4.11 -26.61 18.07
CA SER A 518 3.71 -25.37 18.74
C SER A 518 4.84 -24.79 19.59
N LEU A 519 5.96 -25.50 19.76
CA LEU A 519 7.06 -25.13 20.66
C LEU A 519 8.31 -24.71 19.87
N PRO A 520 9.18 -23.85 20.46
CA PRO A 520 10.49 -23.61 19.90
C PRO A 520 11.36 -24.87 19.94
N ASN A 521 12.32 -24.97 19.04
CA ASN A 521 13.22 -26.12 18.98
C ASN A 521 14.09 -26.21 20.24
N LYS A 522 13.87 -27.27 21.03
CA LYS A 522 14.55 -27.50 22.33
C LYS A 522 16.04 -27.80 22.21
N ASN A 523 16.53 -28.17 21.02
CA ASN A 523 17.93 -28.55 20.80
C ASN A 523 18.86 -27.36 20.52
N GLY A 524 18.35 -26.11 20.56
CA GLY A 524 19.17 -24.91 20.33
C GLY A 524 19.26 -24.46 18.86
N ASN A 525 18.82 -25.28 17.90
CA ASN A 525 18.80 -24.90 16.48
C ASN A 525 17.49 -24.18 16.15
N TRP A 526 17.36 -22.95 16.64
CA TRP A 526 16.11 -22.20 16.61
C TRP A 526 15.65 -21.83 15.21
N GLU A 527 16.55 -21.82 14.21
CA GLU A 527 16.19 -21.60 12.81
C GLU A 527 15.21 -22.65 12.27
N PHE A 528 15.20 -23.85 12.87
CA PHE A 528 14.29 -24.94 12.50
C PHE A 528 13.03 -25.03 13.36
N SER A 529 12.77 -24.03 14.21
CA SER A 529 11.56 -24.00 15.05
C SER A 529 10.29 -23.95 14.19
N LEU A 530 9.30 -24.76 14.55
CA LEU A 530 7.99 -24.76 13.91
C LEU A 530 6.96 -23.94 14.70
N GLY A 531 7.17 -23.77 16.00
CA GLY A 531 6.34 -22.92 16.82
C GLY A 531 7.17 -22.00 17.67
N ASP A 532 6.51 -20.99 18.21
CA ASP A 532 7.10 -20.02 19.12
C ASP A 532 6.66 -20.23 20.57
N GLY A 533 5.94 -21.30 20.87
CA GLY A 533 5.45 -21.63 22.22
C GLY A 533 4.25 -20.80 22.69
N ARG A 534 3.89 -19.71 22.01
CA ARG A 534 2.90 -18.75 22.51
C ARG A 534 1.46 -19.13 22.16
N GLY A 535 1.26 -19.97 21.14
CA GLY A 535 -0.07 -20.33 20.65
C GLY A 535 -0.99 -20.92 21.72
N GLY A 536 -0.47 -21.72 22.65
CA GLY A 536 -1.27 -22.32 23.73
C GLY A 536 -1.67 -21.38 24.87
N PHE A 537 -1.04 -20.21 24.96
CA PHE A 537 -1.33 -19.20 25.98
C PHE A 537 -2.10 -18.01 25.40
N ARG A 538 -1.87 -17.73 24.11
CA ARG A 538 -2.60 -16.70 23.37
C ARG A 538 -4.07 -17.10 23.20
N ASN A 539 -4.96 -16.13 23.06
CA ASN A 539 -6.42 -16.31 22.87
C ASN A 539 -7.20 -16.87 24.08
N GLN A 540 -6.52 -17.09 25.21
CA GLN A 540 -7.11 -17.00 26.56
C GLN A 540 -6.53 -15.84 27.36
N ALA A 541 -5.56 -15.12 26.78
CA ALA A 541 -4.84 -14.00 27.39
C ALA A 541 -4.19 -14.36 28.74
N SER A 542 -3.43 -15.47 28.78
CA SER A 542 -2.76 -15.95 29.99
C SER A 542 -1.23 -15.74 29.96
N SER A 543 -0.62 -15.59 31.14
CA SER A 543 0.84 -15.52 31.28
C SER A 543 1.48 -16.89 31.06
N SER A 544 2.78 -16.92 30.76
CA SER A 544 3.55 -18.17 30.59
C SER A 544 3.68 -19.02 31.86
N ILE A 545 3.14 -18.55 33.00
CA ILE A 545 3.15 -19.25 34.29
C ILE A 545 1.92 -20.18 34.43
N ILE A 546 0.86 -19.91 33.66
CA ILE A 546 -0.36 -20.71 33.65
C ILE A 546 -0.19 -21.86 32.65
N GLU A 547 -0.74 -23.04 32.92
CA GLU A 547 -0.68 -24.16 31.99
C GLU A 547 -1.26 -23.81 30.61
N PRO A 548 -0.52 -24.08 29.50
CA PRO A 548 -1.00 -23.79 28.16
C PRO A 548 -2.13 -24.73 27.73
N VAL A 549 -3.02 -24.21 26.88
CA VAL A 549 -4.14 -24.96 26.29
C VAL A 549 -3.88 -25.21 24.82
N TYR A 550 -3.91 -26.47 24.40
CA TYR A 550 -3.67 -26.90 23.02
C TYR A 550 -4.86 -27.66 22.45
N THR A 551 -5.06 -27.61 21.13
CA THR A 551 -6.25 -28.11 20.41
C THR A 551 -6.07 -29.51 19.82
N GLY A 552 -5.02 -30.23 20.24
CA GLY A 552 -4.72 -31.57 19.75
C GLY A 552 -4.08 -31.53 18.36
N SER A 553 -4.60 -32.33 17.42
CA SER A 553 -3.89 -32.59 16.16
C SER A 553 -4.00 -31.54 15.07
N ASN A 554 -4.84 -30.49 15.21
CA ASN A 554 -5.08 -29.49 14.17
C ASN A 554 -5.25 -28.08 14.72
N ASP A 555 -4.98 -27.10 13.84
CA ASP A 555 -5.25 -25.68 14.07
C ASP A 555 -5.78 -25.06 12.76
N LEU A 556 -6.98 -25.52 12.36
CA LEU A 556 -7.70 -24.99 11.21
C LEU A 556 -8.51 -23.76 11.63
N ARG A 557 -8.28 -22.64 10.96
CA ARG A 557 -8.81 -21.32 11.33
C ARG A 557 -9.97 -20.86 10.43
N GLY A 558 -10.32 -21.67 9.43
CA GLY A 558 -11.41 -21.41 8.49
C GLY A 558 -10.92 -21.15 7.08
N LYS A 559 -11.55 -20.17 6.42
CA LYS A 559 -11.30 -19.72 5.06
C LYS A 559 -10.92 -18.24 5.04
N ILE A 560 -10.04 -17.89 4.11
CA ILE A 560 -9.77 -16.50 3.77
C ILE A 560 -10.72 -16.12 2.63
N HIS A 561 -11.70 -15.28 2.91
CA HIS A 561 -12.59 -14.66 1.94
C HIS A 561 -11.98 -13.35 1.46
N LEU A 562 -11.13 -13.42 0.45
CA LEU A 562 -10.52 -12.24 -0.16
C LEU A 562 -11.37 -11.80 -1.34
N TRP A 563 -11.79 -10.53 -1.35
CA TRP A 563 -12.28 -9.83 -2.54
C TRP A 563 -11.31 -8.72 -2.86
N GLY A 564 -10.41 -8.95 -3.80
CA GLY A 564 -9.26 -8.08 -3.94
C GLY A 564 -8.24 -8.52 -4.97
N SER A 565 -6.96 -8.26 -4.66
CA SER A 565 -5.81 -8.70 -5.44
C SER A 565 -4.63 -8.99 -4.52
N ILE A 566 -3.74 -9.90 -4.93
CA ILE A 566 -2.47 -10.20 -4.25
C ILE A 566 -1.33 -10.07 -5.25
N ALA A 567 -0.32 -9.26 -4.91
CA ALA A 567 1.00 -9.30 -5.51
C ALA A 567 2.06 -9.58 -4.44
N GLN A 568 2.97 -10.50 -4.74
CA GLN A 568 4.01 -10.92 -3.81
C GLN A 568 5.30 -11.30 -4.52
N LYS A 569 6.43 -11.19 -3.82
CA LYS A 569 7.73 -11.62 -4.34
C LYS A 569 7.84 -13.13 -4.39
N LYS A 570 7.38 -13.80 -3.34
CA LYS A 570 7.38 -15.25 -3.22
C LYS A 570 6.07 -15.72 -2.63
N ARG A 571 5.67 -16.95 -2.93
CA ARG A 571 4.39 -17.51 -2.52
C ARG A 571 4.32 -17.79 -1.02
N GLY A 572 3.62 -16.93 -0.28
CA GLY A 572 3.33 -17.12 1.15
C GLY A 572 2.40 -18.30 1.43
N TYR A 573 2.65 -19.00 2.54
CA TYR A 573 1.78 -20.06 3.04
C TYR A 573 0.63 -19.51 3.89
N VAL A 574 -0.60 -19.84 3.49
CA VAL A 574 -1.80 -19.64 4.30
C VAL A 574 -2.32 -20.93 4.93
N LYS A 575 -1.89 -22.09 4.43
CA LYS A 575 -2.15 -23.42 5.01
C LYS A 575 -0.95 -24.32 4.88
N ARG A 576 -0.70 -25.12 5.91
CA ARG A 576 0.37 -26.12 5.96
C ARG A 576 -0.18 -27.45 6.45
N SER A 577 0.26 -28.54 5.83
CA SER A 577 -0.19 -29.89 6.14
C SER A 577 0.86 -30.93 5.70
N ARG A 578 0.59 -32.21 5.97
CA ARG A 578 1.38 -33.34 5.45
C ARG A 578 1.26 -33.49 3.92
N PRO A 579 2.37 -33.76 3.18
CA PRO A 579 3.75 -33.80 3.64
C PRO A 579 4.32 -32.39 3.84
N GLY A 580 4.99 -32.18 4.96
CA GLY A 580 5.51 -30.87 5.34
C GLY A 580 5.96 -30.87 6.80
N PRO A 581 6.55 -29.77 7.29
CA PRO A 581 7.05 -29.68 8.66
C PRO A 581 5.93 -29.86 9.70
N TYR A 582 4.73 -29.35 9.40
CA TYR A 582 3.54 -29.59 10.21
C TYR A 582 2.87 -30.88 9.76
N ASN A 583 3.36 -32.01 10.27
CA ASN A 583 2.87 -33.35 9.93
C ASN A 583 1.54 -33.72 10.61
N SER A 584 0.68 -32.72 10.84
CA SER A 584 -0.70 -32.86 11.29
C SER A 584 -1.65 -33.11 10.12
N SER A 585 -2.78 -33.75 10.41
CA SER A 585 -3.89 -33.95 9.47
C SER A 585 -5.17 -33.53 10.15
N SER A 586 -5.91 -32.54 9.65
CA SER A 586 -5.92 -31.83 8.36
C SER A 586 -4.99 -30.61 8.19
N GLY A 587 -4.14 -30.27 9.15
CA GLY A 587 -3.11 -29.21 9.02
C GLY A 587 -3.36 -27.97 9.88
N ILE A 588 -2.72 -26.85 9.50
CA ILE A 588 -2.74 -25.56 10.21
C ILE A 588 -2.96 -24.43 9.21
N GLY A 589 -3.82 -23.46 9.56
CA GLY A 589 -4.09 -22.26 8.76
C GLY A 589 -5.47 -22.25 8.09
N TYR A 590 -5.56 -21.71 6.88
CA TYR A 590 -6.81 -21.42 6.18
C TYR A 590 -6.89 -21.98 4.76
N ASP A 591 -8.08 -22.42 4.37
CA ASP A 591 -8.39 -22.65 2.96
C ASP A 591 -8.61 -21.31 2.21
N LYS A 592 -8.40 -21.28 0.90
CA LYS A 592 -8.48 -20.04 0.10
C LYS A 592 -9.85 -19.91 -0.55
N ASN A 593 -10.50 -18.77 -0.39
CA ASN A 593 -11.68 -18.38 -1.14
C ASN A 593 -11.51 -16.96 -1.69
N TYR A 594 -10.86 -16.89 -2.84
CA TYR A 594 -10.26 -15.70 -3.41
C TYR A 594 -11.10 -15.26 -4.61
N HIS A 595 -11.62 -14.05 -4.57
CA HIS A 595 -12.38 -13.40 -5.62
C HIS A 595 -11.72 -12.09 -6.03
N TYR A 596 -11.71 -11.80 -7.32
CA TYR A 596 -11.14 -10.57 -7.82
C TYR A 596 -12.08 -9.38 -7.62
N ASP A 597 -11.54 -8.28 -7.09
CA ASP A 597 -12.27 -7.01 -7.06
C ASP A 597 -12.10 -6.28 -8.39
N HIS A 598 -13.12 -6.39 -9.24
CA HIS A 598 -13.15 -5.72 -10.55
C HIS A 598 -13.17 -4.19 -10.46
N ASN A 599 -13.41 -3.59 -9.28
CA ASN A 599 -13.35 -2.14 -9.09
C ASN A 599 -11.91 -1.59 -9.21
N PHE A 600 -10.87 -2.43 -9.18
CA PHE A 600 -9.49 -2.00 -9.44
C PHE A 600 -9.18 -1.75 -10.90
N LEU A 601 -9.96 -2.36 -11.80
CA LEU A 601 -9.84 -2.09 -13.22
C LEU A 601 -10.37 -0.69 -13.51
N LYS A 602 -9.75 -0.03 -14.50
CA LYS A 602 -10.37 1.13 -15.11
C LYS A 602 -11.75 0.72 -15.58
N LYS A 603 -12.72 1.56 -15.24
CA LYS A 603 -14.03 1.54 -15.91
C LYS A 603 -13.76 1.62 -17.40
N THR A 604 -14.12 0.59 -18.15
CA THR A 604 -13.83 0.49 -19.58
C THR A 604 -15.10 0.24 -20.38
N GLY A 605 -15.16 0.78 -21.59
CA GLY A 605 -16.19 0.47 -22.58
C GLY A 605 -15.59 -0.18 -23.82
N SER A 606 -16.39 -0.32 -24.87
CA SER A 606 -15.94 -0.79 -26.18
C SER A 606 -16.23 0.24 -27.24
N VAL A 607 -15.45 0.27 -28.31
CA VAL A 607 -15.73 1.07 -29.51
C VAL A 607 -15.63 0.21 -30.76
N ILE A 608 -16.63 0.34 -31.63
CA ILE A 608 -16.58 -0.20 -32.99
C ILE A 608 -16.59 0.99 -33.94
N ILE A 609 -15.57 1.06 -34.78
CA ILE A 609 -15.44 2.06 -35.83
C ILE A 609 -15.63 1.37 -37.18
N GLU A 610 -16.73 1.69 -37.84
CA GLU A 610 -17.06 1.25 -39.18
C GLU A 610 -16.90 2.40 -40.17
N SER A 611 -16.68 2.07 -41.44
CA SER A 611 -16.77 3.07 -42.48
C SER A 611 -17.35 2.50 -43.76
N ASP A 612 -17.70 3.39 -44.70
CA ASP A 612 -18.27 3.04 -46.00
C ASP A 612 -17.30 2.27 -46.92
N ARG A 613 -16.03 2.10 -46.51
CA ARG A 613 -14.97 1.36 -47.20
C ARG A 613 -13.94 0.87 -46.18
N ILE A 614 -12.85 0.26 -46.62
CA ILE A 614 -11.72 -0.05 -45.73
C ILE A 614 -10.81 1.19 -45.70
N VAL A 615 -10.64 1.79 -44.52
CA VAL A 615 -9.81 3.00 -44.31
C VAL A 615 -8.92 2.81 -43.10
N GLN A 616 -7.80 3.54 -43.08
CA GLN A 616 -6.89 3.56 -41.95
C GLN A 616 -7.51 4.35 -40.80
N VAL A 617 -7.46 3.80 -39.59
CA VAL A 617 -7.91 4.39 -38.34
C VAL A 617 -6.69 4.74 -37.49
N ASP A 618 -6.68 5.93 -36.92
CA ASP A 618 -5.76 6.37 -35.88
C ASP A 618 -6.60 6.75 -34.64
N PHE A 619 -6.44 6.00 -33.55
CA PHE A 619 -7.18 6.15 -32.31
C PHE A 619 -6.25 6.68 -31.22
N GLU A 620 -6.62 7.80 -30.58
CA GLU A 620 -5.76 8.53 -29.63
C GLU A 620 -5.25 7.66 -28.49
N TRP A 621 -6.09 6.78 -27.94
CA TRP A 621 -5.68 5.90 -26.85
C TRP A 621 -4.55 4.97 -27.30
N MET A 622 -3.38 5.14 -26.68
CA MET A 622 -2.14 4.42 -27.02
C MET A 622 -1.69 4.59 -28.49
N SER A 623 -2.20 5.59 -29.20
CA SER A 623 -1.91 5.82 -30.62
C SER A 623 -2.12 4.57 -31.49
N LEU A 624 -3.21 3.84 -31.22
CA LEU A 624 -3.53 2.60 -31.90
C LEU A 624 -3.92 2.86 -33.35
N LYS A 625 -3.35 2.08 -34.27
CA LYS A 625 -3.62 2.18 -35.71
C LYS A 625 -4.19 0.87 -36.25
N GLY A 626 -5.10 0.96 -37.20
CA GLY A 626 -5.71 -0.22 -37.83
C GLY A 626 -6.56 0.13 -39.05
N GLU A 627 -7.41 -0.81 -39.48
CA GLU A 627 -8.33 -0.63 -40.60
C GLU A 627 -9.77 -0.88 -40.20
N THR A 628 -10.74 -0.20 -40.82
CA THR A 628 -12.17 -0.46 -40.56
C THR A 628 -12.64 -1.79 -41.21
N PRO A 629 -13.50 -2.59 -40.55
CA PRO A 629 -14.07 -2.38 -39.23
C PRO A 629 -13.01 -2.56 -38.13
N PHE A 630 -12.89 -1.54 -37.28
CA PHE A 630 -11.90 -1.46 -36.22
C PHE A 630 -12.60 -1.55 -34.87
N GLU A 631 -12.41 -2.65 -34.16
CA GLU A 631 -13.04 -2.93 -32.88
C GLU A 631 -12.00 -2.89 -31.77
N LEU A 632 -12.25 -2.06 -30.76
CA LEU A 632 -11.50 -2.05 -29.51
C LEU A 632 -12.45 -2.35 -28.36
N ASN A 633 -12.10 -3.38 -27.60
CA ASN A 633 -12.75 -3.71 -26.35
C ASN A 633 -11.86 -3.24 -25.19
N PHE A 634 -12.48 -2.88 -24.07
CA PHE A 634 -11.78 -2.46 -22.84
C PHE A 634 -11.03 -1.12 -22.96
N VAL A 635 -11.59 -0.16 -23.70
CA VAL A 635 -11.07 1.22 -23.75
C VAL A 635 -11.46 1.93 -22.44
N PRO A 636 -10.54 2.57 -21.70
CA PRO A 636 -10.91 3.27 -20.47
C PRO A 636 -11.99 4.32 -20.71
N GLU A 637 -12.81 4.56 -19.70
CA GLU A 637 -13.84 5.59 -19.74
C GLU A 637 -13.18 6.96 -19.93
N GLY A 638 -13.68 7.73 -20.89
CA GLY A 638 -13.06 8.99 -21.28
C GLY A 638 -13.42 9.43 -22.69
N ASN A 639 -12.89 10.58 -23.08
CA ASN A 639 -13.08 11.14 -24.42
C ASN A 639 -11.79 10.96 -25.22
N TYR A 640 -11.90 10.33 -26.40
CA TYR A 640 -10.77 10.03 -27.27
C TYR A 640 -10.99 10.57 -28.66
N ARG A 641 -9.95 11.17 -29.24
CA ARG A 641 -9.92 11.58 -30.65
C ARG A 641 -9.71 10.37 -31.55
N ILE A 642 -10.40 10.39 -32.68
CA ILE A 642 -10.26 9.42 -33.75
C ILE A 642 -10.01 10.15 -35.07
N SER A 643 -9.13 9.60 -35.90
CA SER A 643 -8.86 10.10 -37.25
C SER A 643 -8.90 8.94 -38.24
N LEU A 644 -9.69 9.09 -39.31
CA LEU A 644 -9.81 8.10 -40.37
C LEU A 644 -9.27 8.68 -41.67
N SER A 645 -8.42 7.93 -42.37
CA SER A 645 -7.76 8.40 -43.57
C SER A 645 -7.68 7.33 -44.66
N SER A 646 -7.77 7.76 -45.92
CA SER A 646 -7.60 6.89 -47.10
C SER A 646 -7.04 7.69 -48.27
N PRO A 647 -6.10 7.14 -49.07
CA PRO A 647 -5.54 7.82 -50.23
C PRO A 647 -6.62 8.28 -51.21
N GLY A 648 -6.62 9.57 -51.54
CA GLY A 648 -7.62 10.18 -52.44
C GLY A 648 -8.94 10.62 -51.78
N TYR A 649 -9.08 10.48 -50.46
CA TYR A 649 -10.24 10.90 -49.67
C TYR A 649 -9.86 11.97 -48.63
N LEU A 650 -10.85 12.73 -48.16
CA LEU A 650 -10.69 13.62 -47.01
C LEU A 650 -10.59 12.82 -45.71
N THR A 651 -9.77 13.29 -44.78
CA THR A 651 -9.69 12.72 -43.43
C THR A 651 -10.99 13.00 -42.67
N PHE A 652 -11.38 12.08 -41.79
CA PHE A 652 -12.50 12.24 -40.88
C PHE A 652 -11.95 12.28 -39.46
N ASP A 653 -12.20 13.36 -38.72
CA ASP A 653 -11.74 13.54 -37.35
C ASP A 653 -12.96 13.71 -36.43
N ASP A 654 -13.02 12.96 -35.33
CA ASP A 654 -14.11 13.05 -34.35
C ASP A 654 -13.62 12.79 -32.92
N THR A 655 -14.44 13.08 -31.92
CA THR A 655 -14.18 12.76 -30.50
C THR A 655 -15.24 11.80 -29.99
N VAL A 656 -14.81 10.63 -29.55
CA VAL A 656 -15.66 9.55 -29.07
C VAL A 656 -15.61 9.53 -27.55
N SER A 657 -16.77 9.67 -26.92
CA SER A 657 -16.93 9.42 -25.49
C SER A 657 -17.19 7.94 -25.26
N ILE A 658 -16.28 7.31 -24.53
CA ILE A 658 -16.39 5.92 -24.08
C ILE A 658 -16.98 5.96 -22.69
N GLU A 659 -18.16 5.37 -22.57
CA GLU A 659 -18.85 5.17 -21.29
C GLU A 659 -18.64 3.74 -20.85
N TRP A 660 -18.52 3.56 -19.55
CA TRP A 660 -18.26 2.27 -18.96
C TRP A 660 -19.34 1.22 -19.25
N GLY A 661 -18.90 0.00 -19.58
CA GLY A 661 -19.76 -1.16 -19.88
C GLY A 661 -20.56 -1.03 -21.17
N LYS A 662 -20.45 0.10 -21.88
CA LYS A 662 -21.20 0.37 -23.11
C LYS A 662 -20.31 0.19 -24.34
N GLN A 663 -20.91 -0.32 -25.41
CA GLN A 663 -20.29 -0.35 -26.73
C GLN A 663 -20.71 0.90 -27.52
N LYS A 664 -19.75 1.75 -27.84
CA LYS A 664 -19.93 2.91 -28.69
C LYS A 664 -19.69 2.54 -30.14
N LYS A 665 -20.69 2.74 -31.00
CA LYS A 665 -20.53 2.56 -32.45
C LYS A 665 -20.31 3.90 -33.13
N VAL A 666 -19.33 3.96 -34.01
CA VAL A 666 -18.99 5.12 -34.82
C VAL A 666 -18.95 4.68 -36.27
N PHE A 667 -19.69 5.38 -37.14
CA PHE A 667 -19.70 5.13 -38.56
C PHE A 667 -19.20 6.37 -39.30
N ALA A 668 -18.18 6.21 -40.15
CA ALA A 668 -17.63 7.29 -40.96
C ALA A 668 -17.89 7.05 -42.46
N SER A 669 -18.27 8.09 -43.20
CA SER A 669 -18.30 8.04 -44.67
C SER A 669 -17.26 9.02 -45.23
N LEU A 670 -16.26 8.49 -45.93
CA LEU A 670 -15.16 9.30 -46.46
C LEU A 670 -15.48 9.81 -47.86
N LYS A 671 -15.37 11.13 -48.05
CA LYS A 671 -15.64 11.78 -49.34
C LYS A 671 -14.38 11.84 -50.21
N LYS A 672 -14.51 11.47 -51.49
CA LYS A 672 -13.41 11.56 -52.49
C LYS A 672 -12.98 13.02 -52.68
N LYS A 673 -11.68 13.27 -52.64
CA LYS A 673 -11.09 14.58 -53.00
C LYS A 673 -11.45 14.98 -54.43
N GLN A 674 -11.48 14.01 -55.35
CA GLN A 674 -11.82 14.27 -56.76
C GLN A 674 -13.27 14.73 -56.94
N THR A 675 -14.24 14.15 -56.22
CA THR A 675 -15.64 14.58 -56.30
C THR A 675 -15.84 16.01 -55.81
N ILE A 676 -15.03 16.45 -54.85
CA ILE A 676 -15.01 17.85 -54.41
C ILE A 676 -14.36 18.72 -55.48
N LYS A 677 -13.21 18.32 -56.05
CA LYS A 677 -12.57 19.03 -57.17
C LYS A 677 -13.48 19.15 -58.39
N ASP A 678 -14.22 18.09 -58.73
CA ASP A 678 -15.15 18.08 -59.86
C ASP A 678 -16.39 18.94 -59.58
N ARG A 679 -16.91 18.96 -58.34
CA ARG A 679 -18.00 19.88 -57.95
C ARG A 679 -17.54 21.34 -57.93
N VAL A 680 -16.34 21.61 -57.40
CA VAL A 680 -15.72 22.94 -57.42
C VAL A 680 -15.45 23.38 -58.87
N GLY A 681 -14.95 22.48 -59.72
CA GLY A 681 -14.77 22.70 -61.16
C GLY A 681 -16.09 22.91 -61.90
N TYR A 682 -17.14 22.16 -61.56
CA TYR A 682 -18.50 22.35 -62.07
C TYR A 682 -19.08 23.70 -61.64
N PHE A 683 -18.87 24.11 -60.38
CA PHE A 683 -19.26 25.44 -59.90
C PHE A 683 -18.46 26.54 -60.60
N ALA A 684 -17.18 26.34 -60.89
CA ALA A 684 -16.35 27.25 -61.68
C ALA A 684 -16.79 27.33 -63.16
N LEU A 685 -17.20 26.20 -63.76
CA LEU A 685 -17.73 26.13 -65.12
C LEU A 685 -19.09 26.83 -65.23
N ARG A 686 -20.00 26.59 -64.26
CA ARG A 686 -21.29 27.31 -64.17
C ARG A 686 -21.10 28.80 -63.90
N ARG A 687 -20.12 29.19 -63.08
CA ARG A 687 -19.71 30.58 -62.88
C ARG A 687 -19.29 31.23 -64.21
N ASN A 688 -18.50 30.54 -65.03
CA ASN A 688 -18.10 31.03 -66.36
C ASN A 688 -19.27 31.12 -67.35
N LEU A 689 -20.24 30.19 -67.27
CA LEU A 689 -21.47 30.22 -68.09
C LEU A 689 -22.44 31.35 -67.67
N TRP A 690 -22.58 31.65 -66.39
CA TRP A 690 -23.39 32.79 -65.91
C TRP A 690 -22.71 34.15 -66.12
N GLY A 691 -21.37 34.17 -66.22
CA GLY A 691 -20.60 35.31 -66.69
C GLY A 691 -20.84 35.67 -68.16
N LEU A 692 -21.36 34.74 -68.97
CA LEU A 692 -21.73 34.99 -70.37
C LEU A 692 -23.16 35.53 -70.52
N PHE A 693 -24.08 35.24 -69.59
CA PHE A 693 -25.45 35.78 -69.60
C PHE A 693 -25.57 37.18 -68.97
N SER A 694 -24.54 37.65 -68.26
CA SER A 694 -24.50 38.98 -67.64
C SER A 694 -23.86 40.03 -68.55
N GLY A 695 -24.23 40.04 -69.83
CA GLY A 695 -23.81 41.04 -70.81
C GLY A 695 -24.30 42.47 -70.56
N ALA A 696 -24.85 42.79 -69.38
CA ALA A 696 -25.49 44.07 -69.11
C ALA A 696 -24.92 44.91 -67.95
N LEU A 697 -23.95 44.44 -67.16
CA LEU A 697 -23.39 45.23 -66.04
C LEU A 697 -21.85 45.06 -65.91
N LEU A 698 -21.11 45.86 -66.69
CA LEU A 698 -19.67 45.73 -66.92
C LEU A 698 -18.74 46.22 -65.78
N THR A 699 -19.23 46.60 -64.60
CA THR A 699 -18.35 47.04 -63.49
C THR A 699 -18.36 46.11 -62.28
N TYR A 700 -19.48 45.46 -61.95
CA TYR A 700 -19.57 44.59 -60.76
C TYR A 700 -19.27 43.10 -61.07
N GLY A 701 -19.61 42.63 -62.27
CA GLY A 701 -19.33 41.25 -62.71
C GLY A 701 -17.82 40.95 -62.80
N SER A 702 -17.02 41.95 -63.19
CA SER A 702 -15.56 41.91 -63.23
C SER A 702 -14.95 41.74 -61.84
N TYR A 703 -15.51 42.44 -60.84
CA TYR A 703 -15.05 42.41 -59.45
C TYR A 703 -15.35 41.07 -58.77
N LEU A 704 -16.56 40.52 -58.97
CA LEU A 704 -16.93 39.19 -58.47
C LEU A 704 -16.11 38.07 -59.14
N LYS A 705 -15.76 38.23 -60.43
CA LYS A 705 -14.90 37.28 -61.16
C LYS A 705 -13.45 37.28 -60.63
N ILE A 706 -12.91 38.46 -60.27
CA ILE A 706 -11.56 38.59 -59.69
C ILE A 706 -11.54 38.03 -58.25
N SER A 707 -12.49 38.41 -57.40
CA SER A 707 -12.56 37.92 -56.01
C SER A 707 -12.76 36.41 -55.92
N ALA A 708 -13.59 35.83 -56.81
CA ALA A 708 -13.81 34.39 -56.85
C ALA A 708 -12.64 33.61 -57.51
N ASN A 709 -11.84 34.25 -58.37
CA ASN A 709 -10.60 33.65 -58.89
C ASN A 709 -9.53 33.60 -57.80
N ILE A 710 -9.38 34.65 -57.00
CA ILE A 710 -8.46 34.65 -55.85
C ILE A 710 -8.81 33.53 -54.85
N GLN A 711 -10.10 33.32 -54.54
CA GLN A 711 -10.54 32.24 -53.66
C GLN A 711 -10.32 30.82 -54.25
N TYR A 712 -10.41 30.68 -55.57
CA TYR A 712 -10.17 29.42 -56.27
C TYR A 712 -8.67 29.10 -56.41
N ASP A 713 -7.84 30.12 -56.63
CA ASP A 713 -6.39 30.00 -56.71
C ASP A 713 -5.77 29.79 -55.32
N GLU A 714 -6.29 30.42 -54.27
CA GLU A 714 -5.97 30.09 -52.87
C GLU A 714 -6.29 28.62 -52.56
N TYR A 715 -7.46 28.10 -52.99
CA TYR A 715 -7.85 26.69 -52.84
C TYR A 715 -6.92 25.70 -53.56
N LEU A 716 -6.36 26.06 -54.71
CA LEU A 716 -5.39 25.23 -55.44
C LEU A 716 -3.97 25.29 -54.84
N SER A 717 -3.62 26.40 -54.17
CA SER A 717 -2.30 26.62 -53.57
C SER A 717 -2.10 25.97 -52.19
N VAL A 718 -3.19 25.74 -51.44
CA VAL A 718 -3.12 25.16 -50.09
C VAL A 718 -3.13 23.63 -50.20
N GLY A 719 -1.94 23.04 -50.16
CA GLY A 719 -1.77 21.62 -49.93
C GLY A 719 -2.34 21.19 -48.58
N MET A 720 -3.52 20.56 -48.61
CA MET A 720 -4.08 19.66 -47.58
C MET A 720 -4.08 20.12 -46.10
N TYR A 721 -4.96 21.05 -45.68
CA TYR A 721 -5.60 21.04 -44.34
C TYR A 721 -6.96 21.77 -44.37
N ALA A 722 -8.02 21.17 -43.80
CA ALA A 722 -9.38 21.72 -43.86
C ALA A 722 -9.66 22.85 -42.84
N GLY A 723 -8.94 22.86 -41.71
CA GLY A 723 -9.10 23.85 -40.64
C GLY A 723 -8.61 25.26 -41.03
N ASP A 724 -7.52 25.35 -41.80
CA ASP A 724 -6.96 26.62 -42.25
C ASP A 724 -7.84 27.30 -43.30
N LEU A 725 -8.54 26.51 -44.13
CA LEU A 725 -9.50 27.00 -45.12
C LEU A 725 -10.78 27.56 -44.47
N HIS A 726 -11.26 26.93 -43.39
CA HIS A 726 -12.41 27.40 -42.62
C HIS A 726 -12.17 28.78 -42.00
N ASN A 727 -11.00 28.97 -41.36
CA ASN A 727 -10.62 30.25 -40.72
C ASN A 727 -10.40 31.39 -41.73
N ALA A 728 -9.92 31.08 -42.94
CA ALA A 728 -9.76 32.05 -44.02
C ALA A 728 -11.11 32.52 -44.60
N ILE A 729 -12.10 31.63 -44.67
CA ILE A 729 -13.45 31.93 -45.15
C ILE A 729 -14.25 32.73 -44.09
N ASP A 730 -14.20 32.33 -42.82
CA ASP A 730 -14.89 33.02 -41.71
C ASP A 730 -14.39 34.46 -41.51
N ARG A 731 -13.08 34.70 -41.69
CA ARG A 731 -12.51 36.07 -41.65
C ARG A 731 -13.00 36.96 -42.80
N LYS A 732 -13.29 36.39 -43.97
CA LYS A 732 -13.80 37.14 -45.14
C LYS A 732 -15.33 37.36 -45.07
N ASP A 733 -16.09 36.42 -44.52
CA ASP A 733 -17.53 36.59 -44.31
C ASP A 733 -17.87 37.64 -43.24
N ASN A 734 -17.00 37.83 -42.23
CA ASN A 734 -17.14 38.94 -41.29
C ASN A 734 -16.84 40.32 -41.92
N MET A 735 -16.11 40.38 -43.04
CA MET A 735 -15.91 41.61 -43.81
C MET A 735 -17.11 41.96 -44.71
N ASN A 736 -17.93 40.98 -45.11
CA ASN A 736 -19.13 41.20 -45.93
C ASN A 736 -20.31 41.83 -45.16
N LYS A 737 -20.27 41.86 -43.82
CA LYS A 737 -21.30 42.53 -43.00
C LYS A 737 -21.35 44.05 -43.16
N TYR A 738 -20.32 44.68 -43.74
CA TYR A 738 -20.28 46.15 -43.93
C TYR A 738 -20.80 46.64 -45.30
N ALA A 739 -21.36 45.77 -46.14
CA ALA A 739 -21.89 46.14 -47.45
C ALA A 739 -23.43 46.01 -47.52
N PHE A 740 -24.15 46.68 -46.61
CA PHE A 740 -25.63 46.74 -46.68
C PHE A 740 -26.10 48.09 -47.22
N GLY A 741 -26.41 48.10 -48.51
CA GLY A 741 -27.15 49.18 -49.15
C GLY A 741 -27.45 48.83 -50.61
N LEU A 742 -28.75 48.66 -50.91
CA LEU A 742 -29.41 48.54 -52.23
C LEU A 742 -29.86 47.13 -52.68
N GLY A 743 -31.18 46.91 -52.59
CA GLY A 743 -31.99 46.17 -53.59
C GLY A 743 -32.12 44.64 -53.46
N ALA A 744 -33.32 44.18 -53.09
CA ALA A 744 -33.67 42.75 -52.91
C ALA A 744 -33.53 41.86 -54.17
N VAL A 745 -33.39 42.41 -55.38
CA VAL A 745 -33.20 41.64 -56.62
C VAL A 745 -31.72 41.24 -56.85
N CYS A 746 -30.77 41.98 -56.25
CA CYS A 746 -29.34 41.66 -56.31
C CYS A 746 -28.91 40.62 -55.26
N MET A 747 -29.79 40.28 -54.30
CA MET A 747 -29.50 39.32 -53.23
C MET A 747 -29.72 37.86 -53.61
N LEU A 748 -30.52 37.55 -54.65
CA LEU A 748 -30.80 36.16 -55.02
C LEU A 748 -29.53 35.36 -55.38
N PRO A 749 -28.57 35.90 -56.16
CA PRO A 749 -27.30 35.23 -56.40
C PRO A 749 -26.45 35.12 -55.14
N ALA A 750 -26.36 36.18 -54.31
CA ALA A 750 -25.55 36.16 -53.09
C ALA A 750 -26.09 35.19 -52.02
N VAL A 751 -27.41 35.10 -51.86
CA VAL A 751 -28.10 34.14 -50.97
C VAL A 751 -28.03 32.72 -51.53
N TYR A 752 -28.12 32.54 -52.85
CA TYR A 752 -27.92 31.23 -53.50
C TYR A 752 -26.46 30.76 -53.40
N TYR A 753 -25.48 31.65 -53.62
CA TYR A 753 -24.06 31.34 -53.45
C TYR A 753 -23.71 31.13 -51.98
N GLY A 754 -24.26 31.91 -51.05
CA GLY A 754 -24.14 31.71 -49.60
C GLY A 754 -24.73 30.38 -49.11
N SER A 755 -25.88 29.96 -49.67
CA SER A 755 -26.45 28.63 -49.43
C SER A 755 -25.55 27.51 -49.97
N LYS A 756 -24.95 27.71 -51.16
CA LYS A 756 -24.07 26.71 -51.79
C LYS A 756 -22.67 26.65 -51.19
N THR A 757 -22.13 27.75 -50.64
CA THR A 757 -20.91 27.73 -49.83
C THR A 757 -21.15 27.05 -48.50
N ASN A 758 -22.33 27.21 -47.89
CA ASN A 758 -22.73 26.43 -46.71
C ASN A 758 -22.84 24.93 -47.02
N GLU A 759 -23.38 24.57 -48.19
CA GLU A 759 -23.43 23.18 -48.67
C GLU A 759 -22.02 22.61 -48.93
N LEU A 760 -21.09 23.45 -49.41
CA LEU A 760 -19.68 23.10 -49.58
C LEU A 760 -18.94 22.96 -48.23
N ASN A 761 -19.24 23.80 -47.24
CA ASN A 761 -18.72 23.70 -45.87
C ASN A 761 -19.22 22.43 -45.17
N ASN A 762 -20.49 22.05 -45.37
CA ASN A 762 -21.03 20.76 -44.92
C ASN A 762 -20.39 19.57 -45.64
N LEU A 763 -20.00 19.74 -46.91
CA LEU A 763 -19.24 18.72 -47.65
C LEU A 763 -17.82 18.55 -47.12
N LEU A 764 -17.16 19.63 -46.68
CA LEU A 764 -15.79 19.65 -46.17
C LEU A 764 -15.65 19.14 -44.72
N THR A 765 -16.73 19.18 -43.93
CA THR A 765 -16.72 18.79 -42.51
C THR A 765 -17.21 17.36 -42.24
N ASN A 766 -17.48 16.55 -43.27
CA ASN A 766 -18.05 15.19 -43.18
C ASN A 766 -19.32 15.03 -42.30
N LYS A 767 -19.96 16.12 -41.84
CA LYS A 767 -21.23 16.06 -41.12
C LYS A 767 -22.38 15.86 -42.09
N GLU A 768 -23.24 14.88 -41.83
CA GLU A 768 -24.51 14.80 -42.54
C GLU A 768 -25.40 16.00 -42.17
N PRO A 769 -26.19 16.53 -43.11
CA PRO A 769 -27.18 17.55 -42.80
C PRO A 769 -28.20 16.95 -41.83
N LYS A 770 -28.41 17.61 -40.67
CA LYS A 770 -29.54 17.30 -39.78
C LYS A 770 -30.82 17.41 -40.62
N LYS A 771 -31.56 16.30 -40.70
CA LYS A 771 -32.94 16.32 -41.20
C LYS A 771 -33.85 17.06 -40.25
#